data_AF-A0A9P7WVE1-F1
#
_entry.id   AF-A0A9P7WVE1-F1
#
_cell.length_a   1.000
_cell.length_b   1.000
_cell.length_c   1.000
_cell.angle_alpha   90.00
_cell.angle_beta   90.00
_cell.angle_gamma   90.00
#
_symmetry.space_group_name_H-M   'P 1'
#
loop_
_entity.id
_entity.type
_entity.pdbx_description
1 polymer ?
#
loop_
_entity_poly.entity_id
_entity_poly.type
_entity_poly.pdbx_seq_one_letter_code
_entity_poly.pdbx_strand_id
1 'polypeptide(L)'
;MGSTEKTAVDASYLRSSKQGQELFAKRLYAEASTCFRKGELPWLENVARVYADREAARKLPSASARRPLLFGEIADAFCSAAVEAPSTDDAKDLYLQSANCYVDISENDRAAAVFLRACQYTDSAWHYRLAGKLEDAMDIIAEHGVDMDEGVKDAITYLAKVAYTKKSETKKALSLFRGGTQDYVNFLHDHGFEKQSVVVLEEETAYDQAAEVCIANGSHAKAVDLLLRCKTKTAMRRAASFLLDALRKELPFGAAHKTQNIKVEELITFIKKIDLRTDERQEVELLHALHRGQPADLFDRNYKYPHSGKSIAWDLLAFDGFLRNKNPLIKDHAPMANLCCILQVFIDYGRRVRGIARLHDILDEPALRPLFGISLLDDAALAHILPASFIYEDVLSKLTIPQDSHEIGRNVMLPRYIVNDLVRERLLARFNGMLSDLQNRLKALGSLQVCLKFSSTGRCDRPVDGRLCGFWHSDTRHETVGAFNERVRVHLLVITALDNFTAIERRNAGESQDPNRGAEERRNFFQRYWLARLFQVRYPVALNTGNLTHIVPDVIPDFNGLMTIVRQWIEEVLRAQSPRARSPHMLGDMLMASMLAAYFDYHNARRYAHRSVTNLREFIFIAQGFHRSRAIAVGDSMVYLFRAHHQRNTAISHIRYVIEQKAAADVNVLMGFIEDVCMQAVYIQSFPGEGPPGRILLPRSWMIRVLHRADSTRNNRAMMDELITSLGKLLVILSNGDGGQLHLNGQPFSKASYLRCNLHIVRLCQLMATLGYNLGDVKLQSNVLECFKTLKPVVIASLRMSSPDLSRASETDIIERSSSLIRPFILCKTWTEVMRAFQPSMKLRGPDELILAHHQPIRATILPGVRCIRYTNTKDLLRQLTAGHPVFFLSTTSWNNTTSPSEHTISVNIPDDLPSTILTDTDPERTDKAPLGKADADDHGYTEKESDAASRIQRCFVRYRKRISGGKAGPTWDAFHQRSMELRSRGIGYDQHFIYHTYLRGPLPRVMTILSVLQDACQRAKKRVDKAMRTSRSDVVEDNILRRRSHILDVMEEVASLTRAICPASALHEDGSVEKLTSEVGKVPEMCARVAKVVKEDGWTATDDYHLGVNAILISCTVIDKGTKAKAKKPKLNTEDLDILY
;
A
#
# COMPACT_ATOMS: atom_id res chain seq x y z
N MET A 1 -69.96 -45.22 -107.19
CA MET A 1 -68.95 -44.15 -107.18
C MET A 1 -68.60 -43.81 -105.73
N GLY A 2 -67.68 -44.55 -105.10
CA GLY A 2 -67.40 -44.36 -103.67
C GLY A 2 -66.22 -45.16 -103.09
N SER A 3 -65.26 -45.63 -103.90
CA SER A 3 -64.12 -46.42 -103.39
C SER A 3 -62.74 -46.02 -103.93
N THR A 4 -62.61 -44.97 -104.73
CA THR A 4 -61.32 -44.46 -105.24
C THR A 4 -60.87 -43.14 -104.63
N GLU A 5 -61.72 -42.45 -103.87
CA GLU A 5 -61.32 -41.23 -103.12
C GLU A 5 -60.68 -41.54 -101.76
N LYS A 6 -60.97 -42.70 -101.14
CA LYS A 6 -60.39 -43.05 -99.82
C LYS A 6 -58.88 -43.31 -99.84
N THR A 7 -58.35 -43.95 -100.89
CA THR A 7 -56.91 -44.33 -100.95
C THR A 7 -55.97 -43.18 -101.30
N ALA A 8 -56.43 -42.18 -102.07
CA ALA A 8 -55.65 -40.98 -102.37
C ALA A 8 -55.57 -40.02 -101.16
N VAL A 9 -56.65 -39.99 -100.36
CA VAL A 9 -56.76 -39.20 -99.15
C VAL A 9 -55.88 -39.79 -98.03
N ASP A 10 -55.87 -41.11 -97.83
CA ASP A 10 -54.99 -41.78 -96.84
C ASP A 10 -53.48 -41.61 -97.15
N ALA A 11 -53.08 -41.62 -98.43
CA ALA A 11 -51.69 -41.40 -98.85
C ALA A 11 -51.24 -39.94 -98.62
N SER A 12 -52.15 -38.98 -98.77
CA SER A 12 -51.91 -37.56 -98.50
C SER A 12 -51.75 -37.29 -96.99
N TYR A 13 -52.58 -37.94 -96.16
CA TYR A 13 -52.48 -37.88 -94.70
C TYR A 13 -51.16 -38.47 -94.18
N LEU A 14 -50.77 -39.66 -94.66
CA LEU A 14 -49.52 -40.31 -94.25
C LEU A 14 -48.28 -39.50 -94.64
N ARG A 15 -48.30 -38.85 -95.81
CA ARG A 15 -47.23 -37.95 -96.27
C ARG A 15 -47.12 -36.70 -95.40
N SER A 16 -48.26 -36.10 -95.05
CA SER A 16 -48.34 -34.92 -94.17
C SER A 16 -47.89 -35.25 -92.74
N SER A 17 -48.20 -36.45 -92.23
CA SER A 17 -47.77 -36.93 -90.92
C SER A 17 -46.25 -37.13 -90.85
N LYS A 18 -45.63 -37.82 -91.82
CA LYS A 18 -44.16 -37.99 -91.88
C LYS A 18 -43.43 -36.66 -92.01
N GLN A 19 -43.95 -35.76 -92.85
CA GLN A 19 -43.41 -34.40 -92.98
C GLN A 19 -43.53 -33.61 -91.67
N GLY A 20 -44.65 -33.75 -90.95
CA GLY A 20 -44.84 -33.15 -89.62
C GLY A 20 -43.81 -33.66 -88.60
N GLN A 21 -43.53 -34.97 -88.58
CA GLN A 21 -42.51 -35.56 -87.70
C GLN A 21 -41.10 -35.04 -88.01
N GLU A 22 -40.73 -34.93 -89.29
CA GLU A 22 -39.44 -34.35 -89.71
C GLU A 22 -39.30 -32.87 -89.30
N LEU A 23 -40.37 -32.09 -89.45
CA LEU A 23 -40.39 -30.68 -89.04
C LEU A 23 -40.35 -30.53 -87.52
N PHE A 24 -41.03 -31.41 -86.79
CA PHE A 24 -40.99 -31.45 -85.32
C PHE A 24 -39.58 -31.80 -84.82
N ALA A 25 -38.90 -32.76 -85.43
CA ALA A 25 -37.51 -33.10 -85.13
C ALA A 25 -36.55 -31.94 -85.43
N LYS A 26 -36.84 -31.14 -86.46
CA LYS A 26 -36.10 -29.90 -86.80
C LYS A 26 -36.45 -28.69 -85.93
N ARG A 27 -37.29 -28.85 -84.89
CA ARG A 27 -37.80 -27.79 -84.01
C ARG A 27 -38.66 -26.72 -84.70
N LEU A 28 -39.20 -27.01 -85.88
CA LEU A 28 -40.13 -26.13 -86.61
C LEU A 28 -41.57 -26.41 -86.18
N TYR A 29 -41.86 -26.16 -84.90
CA TYR A 29 -43.07 -26.65 -84.23
C TYR A 29 -44.38 -26.07 -84.78
N ALA A 30 -44.40 -24.79 -85.19
CA ALA A 30 -45.60 -24.16 -85.77
C ALA A 30 -45.96 -24.77 -87.14
N GLU A 31 -44.95 -25.04 -87.97
CA GLU A 31 -45.13 -25.67 -89.28
C GLU A 31 -45.52 -27.15 -89.12
N ALA A 32 -44.90 -27.85 -88.16
CA ALA A 32 -45.26 -29.21 -87.78
C ALA A 32 -46.72 -29.32 -87.32
N SER A 33 -47.22 -28.39 -86.49
CA SER A 33 -48.62 -28.35 -86.06
C SER A 33 -49.59 -28.23 -87.24
N THR A 34 -49.28 -27.37 -88.23
CA THR A 34 -50.13 -27.29 -89.45
C THR A 34 -50.12 -28.56 -90.29
N CYS A 35 -49.00 -29.29 -90.31
CA CYS A 35 -48.88 -30.58 -91.01
C CYS A 35 -49.65 -31.68 -90.27
N PHE A 36 -49.62 -31.70 -88.94
CA PHE A 36 -50.39 -32.64 -88.12
C PHE A 36 -51.90 -32.38 -88.16
N ARG A 37 -52.32 -31.12 -88.23
CA ARG A 37 -53.74 -30.75 -88.47
C ARG A 37 -54.23 -31.28 -89.81
N LYS A 38 -53.43 -31.09 -90.87
CA LYS A 38 -53.72 -31.63 -92.21
C LYS A 38 -53.70 -33.15 -92.24
N GLY A 39 -52.98 -33.79 -91.32
CA GLY A 39 -52.86 -35.24 -91.15
C GLY A 39 -53.91 -35.87 -90.21
N GLU A 40 -54.86 -35.10 -89.68
CA GLU A 40 -55.88 -35.55 -88.70
C GLU A 40 -55.31 -36.24 -87.44
N LEU A 41 -54.15 -35.77 -86.95
CA LEU A 41 -53.53 -36.27 -85.72
C LEU A 41 -53.66 -35.23 -84.59
N PRO A 42 -54.82 -35.15 -83.90
CA PRO A 42 -55.15 -34.05 -82.99
C PRO A 42 -54.21 -33.96 -81.78
N TRP A 43 -53.73 -35.10 -81.27
CA TRP A 43 -52.78 -35.12 -80.15
C TRP A 43 -51.41 -34.57 -80.54
N LEU A 44 -50.85 -34.99 -81.69
CA LEU A 44 -49.56 -34.46 -82.19
C LEU A 44 -49.66 -32.99 -82.62
N GLU A 45 -50.81 -32.58 -83.17
CA GLU A 45 -51.09 -31.16 -83.43
C GLU A 45 -51.03 -30.36 -82.13
N ASN A 46 -51.68 -30.84 -81.08
CA ASN A 46 -51.70 -30.18 -79.77
C ASN A 46 -50.29 -30.10 -79.18
N VAL A 47 -49.53 -31.20 -79.17
CA VAL A 47 -48.14 -31.22 -78.69
C VAL A 47 -47.27 -30.23 -79.48
N ALA A 48 -47.32 -30.25 -80.81
CA ALA A 48 -46.56 -29.31 -81.65
C ALA A 48 -46.95 -27.85 -81.42
N ARG A 49 -48.24 -27.57 -81.18
CA ARG A 49 -48.71 -26.23 -80.81
C ARG A 49 -48.13 -25.78 -79.48
N VAL A 50 -48.18 -26.61 -78.44
CA VAL A 50 -47.66 -26.27 -77.11
C VAL A 50 -46.13 -26.04 -77.14
N TYR A 51 -45.37 -26.81 -77.93
CA TYR A 51 -43.95 -26.53 -78.16
C TYR A 51 -43.70 -25.19 -78.90
N ALA A 52 -44.52 -24.87 -79.90
CA ALA A 52 -44.44 -23.58 -80.60
C ALA A 52 -44.74 -22.40 -79.66
N ASP A 53 -45.74 -22.55 -78.79
CA ASP A 53 -46.12 -21.54 -77.79
C ASP A 53 -45.00 -21.33 -76.75
N ARG A 54 -44.30 -22.40 -76.34
CA ARG A 54 -43.12 -22.31 -75.48
C ARG A 54 -41.96 -21.56 -76.13
N GLU A 55 -41.67 -21.81 -77.40
CA GLU A 55 -40.62 -21.07 -78.12
C GLU A 55 -40.99 -19.59 -78.32
N ALA A 56 -42.27 -19.30 -78.56
CA ALA A 56 -42.78 -17.94 -78.61
C ALA A 56 -42.63 -17.24 -77.24
N ALA A 57 -42.95 -17.93 -76.14
CA ALA A 57 -42.79 -17.42 -74.78
C ALA A 57 -41.32 -17.19 -74.40
N ARG A 58 -40.39 -18.04 -74.87
CA ARG A 58 -38.94 -17.87 -74.65
C ARG A 58 -38.36 -16.60 -75.29
N LYS A 59 -38.95 -16.14 -76.39
CA LYS A 59 -38.53 -14.90 -77.09
C LYS A 59 -38.87 -13.62 -76.33
N LEU A 60 -39.75 -13.68 -75.32
CA LEU A 60 -40.05 -12.52 -74.47
C LEU A 60 -38.88 -12.22 -73.51
N PRO A 61 -38.59 -10.96 -73.16
CA PRO A 61 -37.57 -10.64 -72.15
C PRO A 61 -37.89 -11.25 -70.78
N SER A 62 -36.88 -11.74 -70.05
CA SER A 62 -37.05 -12.37 -68.73
C SER A 62 -37.70 -11.46 -67.67
N ALA A 63 -37.64 -10.14 -67.83
CA ALA A 63 -38.24 -9.16 -66.93
C ALA A 63 -39.73 -8.83 -67.24
N SER A 64 -40.32 -9.43 -68.28
CA SER A 64 -41.72 -9.18 -68.64
C SER A 64 -42.68 -9.87 -67.68
N ALA A 65 -43.58 -9.12 -67.04
CA ALA A 65 -44.63 -9.67 -66.16
C ALA A 65 -45.61 -10.62 -66.87
N ARG A 66 -45.66 -10.59 -68.21
CA ARG A 66 -46.52 -11.48 -69.02
C ARG A 66 -45.88 -12.85 -69.26
N ARG A 67 -44.55 -12.94 -69.14
CA ARG A 67 -43.80 -14.18 -69.38
C ARG A 67 -44.17 -15.28 -68.37
N PRO A 68 -44.24 -15.04 -67.04
CA PRO A 68 -44.63 -16.07 -66.08
C PRO A 68 -46.04 -16.64 -66.30
N LEU A 69 -47.01 -15.78 -66.62
CA LEU A 69 -48.40 -16.20 -66.88
C LEU A 69 -48.49 -17.13 -68.10
N LEU A 70 -47.81 -16.77 -69.20
CA LEU A 70 -47.74 -17.60 -70.40
C LEU A 70 -47.04 -18.94 -70.14
N PHE A 71 -45.92 -18.95 -69.41
CA PHE A 71 -45.24 -20.19 -69.07
C PHE A 71 -46.07 -21.09 -68.14
N GLY A 72 -46.88 -20.53 -67.24
CA GLY A 72 -47.86 -21.29 -66.45
C GLY A 72 -48.94 -21.94 -67.32
N GLU A 73 -49.57 -21.18 -68.22
CA GLU A 73 -50.58 -21.70 -69.16
C GLU A 73 -50.00 -22.79 -70.08
N ILE A 74 -48.76 -22.60 -70.56
CA ILE A 74 -48.04 -23.57 -71.39
C ILE A 74 -47.69 -24.83 -70.59
N ALA A 75 -47.31 -24.69 -69.31
CA ALA A 75 -47.03 -25.83 -68.44
C ALA A 75 -48.30 -26.67 -68.21
N ASP A 76 -49.44 -26.02 -67.98
CA ASP A 76 -50.75 -26.68 -67.84
C ASP A 76 -51.17 -27.38 -69.15
N ALA A 77 -50.88 -26.77 -70.31
CA ALA A 77 -51.14 -27.35 -71.61
C ALA A 77 -50.25 -28.59 -71.89
N PHE A 78 -48.97 -28.55 -71.50
CA PHE A 78 -48.10 -29.74 -71.55
C PHE A 78 -48.60 -30.85 -70.62
N CYS A 79 -49.05 -30.51 -69.40
CA CYS A 79 -49.64 -31.47 -68.47
C CYS A 79 -50.90 -32.14 -69.05
N SER A 80 -51.77 -31.35 -69.68
CA SER A 80 -53.00 -31.86 -70.29
C SER A 80 -52.69 -32.77 -71.49
N ALA A 81 -51.72 -32.37 -72.34
CA ALA A 81 -51.26 -33.18 -73.46
C ALA A 81 -50.57 -34.48 -73.02
N ALA A 82 -49.91 -34.49 -71.85
CA ALA A 82 -49.29 -35.68 -71.28
C ALA A 82 -50.32 -36.72 -70.79
N VAL A 83 -51.49 -36.28 -70.30
CA VAL A 83 -52.57 -37.18 -69.86
C VAL A 83 -53.20 -37.93 -71.04
N GLU A 84 -53.28 -37.28 -72.19
CA GLU A 84 -53.85 -37.84 -73.44
C GLU A 84 -52.82 -38.62 -74.28
N ALA A 85 -51.59 -38.79 -73.78
CA ALA A 85 -50.50 -39.40 -74.53
C ALA A 85 -50.70 -40.91 -74.76
N PRO A 86 -50.37 -41.43 -75.96
CA PRO A 86 -50.55 -42.84 -76.29
C PRO A 86 -49.47 -43.77 -75.69
N SER A 87 -48.33 -43.23 -75.27
CA SER A 87 -47.20 -43.97 -74.68
C SER A 87 -46.80 -43.37 -73.34
N THR A 88 -46.34 -44.23 -72.43
CA THR A 88 -45.80 -43.81 -71.12
C THR A 88 -44.52 -43.01 -71.25
N ASP A 89 -43.72 -43.23 -72.28
CA ASP A 89 -42.46 -42.50 -72.48
C ASP A 89 -42.73 -41.10 -73.04
N ASP A 90 -43.68 -40.98 -73.98
CA ASP A 90 -44.14 -39.68 -74.48
C ASP A 90 -44.79 -38.83 -73.36
N ALA A 91 -45.53 -39.47 -72.45
CA ALA A 91 -46.11 -38.81 -71.29
C ALA A 91 -45.02 -38.26 -70.34
N LYS A 92 -43.97 -39.05 -70.07
CA LYS A 92 -42.83 -38.63 -69.22
C LYS A 92 -42.09 -37.44 -69.82
N ASP A 93 -41.82 -37.45 -71.12
CA ASP A 93 -41.13 -36.36 -71.80
C ASP A 93 -41.96 -35.06 -71.75
N LEU A 94 -43.28 -35.16 -71.92
CA LEU A 94 -44.17 -34.00 -71.81
C LEU A 94 -44.28 -33.47 -70.37
N TYR A 95 -44.34 -34.35 -69.36
CA TYR A 95 -44.26 -33.94 -67.97
C TYR A 95 -42.93 -33.29 -67.63
N LEU A 96 -41.81 -33.79 -68.16
CA LEU A 96 -40.49 -33.17 -68.00
C LEU A 96 -40.47 -31.75 -68.59
N GLN A 97 -41.05 -31.55 -69.78
CA GLN A 97 -41.14 -30.21 -70.36
C GLN A 97 -42.07 -29.28 -69.57
N SER A 98 -43.18 -29.81 -69.04
CA SER A 98 -44.08 -29.05 -68.16
C SER A 98 -43.38 -28.62 -66.87
N ALA A 99 -42.67 -29.54 -66.20
CA ALA A 99 -41.91 -29.26 -64.99
C ALA A 99 -40.85 -28.16 -65.24
N ASN A 100 -40.11 -28.25 -66.35
CA ASN A 100 -39.15 -27.20 -66.74
C ASN A 100 -39.80 -25.83 -66.97
N CYS A 101 -41.03 -25.78 -67.49
CA CYS A 101 -41.78 -24.52 -67.60
C CYS A 101 -42.17 -23.95 -66.22
N TYR A 102 -42.53 -24.80 -65.24
CA TYR A 102 -42.75 -24.36 -63.86
C TYR A 102 -41.46 -23.89 -63.17
N VAL A 103 -40.31 -24.50 -63.48
CA VAL A 103 -38.99 -24.04 -63.01
C VAL A 103 -38.66 -22.65 -63.57
N ASP A 104 -38.93 -22.42 -64.86
CA ASP A 104 -38.71 -21.12 -65.51
C ASP A 104 -39.51 -19.97 -64.86
N ILE A 105 -40.62 -20.28 -64.16
CA ILE A 105 -41.43 -19.31 -63.41
C ILE A 105 -41.22 -19.36 -61.89
N SER A 106 -40.24 -20.14 -61.41
CA SER A 106 -39.92 -20.34 -59.99
C SER A 106 -41.07 -20.91 -59.15
N GLU A 107 -42.07 -21.55 -59.76
CA GLU A 107 -43.15 -22.29 -59.06
C GLU A 107 -42.66 -23.69 -58.66
N ASN A 108 -41.71 -23.73 -57.72
CA ASN A 108 -41.01 -24.94 -57.32
C ASN A 108 -41.95 -26.05 -56.81
N ASP A 109 -43.06 -25.70 -56.15
CA ASP A 109 -44.06 -26.66 -55.66
C ASP A 109 -44.71 -27.48 -56.78
N ARG A 110 -45.14 -26.79 -57.84
CA ARG A 110 -45.79 -27.44 -58.99
C ARG A 110 -44.77 -28.14 -59.86
N ALA A 111 -43.59 -27.55 -60.04
CA ALA A 111 -42.47 -28.20 -60.71
C ALA A 111 -42.15 -29.55 -60.07
N ALA A 112 -42.04 -29.60 -58.74
CA ALA A 112 -41.71 -30.81 -58.01
C ALA A 112 -42.76 -31.92 -58.17
N ALA A 113 -44.04 -31.59 -58.07
CA ALA A 113 -45.15 -32.54 -58.27
C ALA A 113 -45.18 -33.11 -59.70
N VAL A 114 -44.82 -32.30 -60.70
CA VAL A 114 -44.77 -32.74 -62.10
C VAL A 114 -43.49 -33.52 -62.41
N PHE A 115 -42.34 -33.16 -61.81
CA PHE A 115 -41.11 -33.98 -61.88
C PHE A 115 -41.33 -35.38 -61.30
N LEU A 116 -42.12 -35.50 -60.23
CA LEU A 116 -42.49 -36.80 -59.65
C LEU A 116 -43.26 -37.66 -60.66
N ARG A 117 -44.21 -37.06 -61.39
CA ARG A 117 -44.95 -37.73 -62.48
C ARG A 117 -44.07 -38.08 -63.67
N ALA A 118 -43.02 -37.29 -63.93
CA ALA A 118 -42.00 -37.56 -64.95
C ALA A 118 -40.98 -38.63 -64.51
N CYS A 119 -41.10 -39.20 -63.31
CA CYS A 119 -40.13 -40.14 -62.71
C CYS A 119 -38.72 -39.54 -62.51
N GLN A 120 -38.59 -38.22 -62.41
CA GLN A 120 -37.34 -37.52 -62.10
C GLN A 120 -37.25 -37.23 -60.60
N TYR A 121 -36.92 -38.25 -59.81
CA TYR A 121 -36.98 -38.19 -58.34
C TYR A 121 -35.97 -37.22 -57.72
N THR A 122 -34.76 -37.11 -58.29
CA THR A 122 -33.73 -36.17 -57.83
C THR A 122 -34.19 -34.72 -57.98
N ASP A 123 -34.71 -34.35 -59.15
CA ASP A 123 -35.20 -33.00 -59.42
C ASP A 123 -36.47 -32.68 -58.60
N SER A 124 -37.37 -33.66 -58.46
CA SER A 124 -38.57 -33.51 -57.64
C SER A 124 -38.22 -33.20 -56.17
N ALA A 125 -37.35 -33.99 -55.53
CA ALA A 125 -36.95 -33.76 -54.14
C ALA A 125 -36.20 -32.42 -53.97
N TRP A 126 -35.36 -32.05 -54.95
CA TRP A 126 -34.66 -30.76 -54.95
C TRP A 126 -35.62 -29.57 -55.02
N HIS A 127 -36.63 -29.63 -55.88
CA HIS A 127 -37.62 -28.54 -56.01
C HIS A 127 -38.59 -28.50 -54.82
N TYR A 128 -38.98 -29.63 -54.22
CA TYR A 128 -39.71 -29.62 -52.93
C TYR A 128 -38.90 -28.96 -51.81
N ARG A 129 -37.59 -29.20 -51.76
CA ARG A 129 -36.67 -28.46 -50.87
C ARG A 129 -36.71 -26.95 -51.15
N LEU A 130 -36.61 -26.52 -52.41
CA LEU A 130 -36.65 -25.09 -52.77
C LEU A 130 -37.99 -24.42 -52.43
N ALA A 131 -39.08 -25.18 -52.44
CA ALA A 131 -40.40 -24.72 -52.04
C ALA A 131 -40.63 -24.69 -50.52
N GLY A 132 -39.67 -25.17 -49.72
CA GLY A 132 -39.78 -25.25 -48.25
C GLY A 132 -40.63 -26.41 -47.74
N LYS A 133 -41.08 -27.31 -48.63
CA LYS A 133 -41.83 -28.53 -48.29
C LYS A 133 -40.87 -29.70 -48.07
N LEU A 134 -40.15 -29.63 -46.96
CA LEU A 134 -39.14 -30.63 -46.59
C LEU A 134 -39.75 -32.01 -46.27
N GLU A 135 -41.00 -32.09 -45.83
CA GLU A 135 -41.67 -33.38 -45.56
C GLU A 135 -41.87 -34.16 -46.86
N ASP A 136 -42.49 -33.52 -47.87
CA ASP A 136 -42.67 -34.10 -49.21
C ASP A 136 -41.32 -34.52 -49.85
N ALA A 137 -40.26 -33.73 -49.64
CA ALA A 137 -38.92 -34.07 -50.14
C ALA A 137 -38.32 -35.30 -49.42
N MET A 138 -38.56 -35.45 -48.12
CA MET A 138 -38.10 -36.60 -47.34
C MET A 138 -38.90 -37.88 -47.66
N ASP A 139 -40.20 -37.74 -47.95
CA ASP A 139 -41.05 -38.85 -48.36
C ASP A 139 -40.57 -39.44 -49.70
N ILE A 140 -40.20 -38.58 -50.67
CA ILE A 140 -39.60 -39.03 -51.95
C ILE A 140 -38.26 -39.74 -51.72
N ILE A 141 -37.43 -39.24 -50.80
CA ILE A 141 -36.16 -39.90 -50.44
C ILE A 141 -36.42 -41.26 -49.78
N ALA A 142 -37.48 -41.39 -48.98
CA ALA A 142 -37.86 -42.65 -48.33
C ALA A 142 -38.37 -43.69 -49.33
N GLU A 143 -39.20 -43.28 -50.30
CA GLU A 143 -39.82 -44.17 -51.29
C GLU A 143 -38.90 -44.50 -52.48
N HIS A 144 -38.12 -43.52 -52.98
CA HIS A 144 -37.37 -43.62 -54.24
C HIS A 144 -35.87 -43.36 -54.09
N GLY A 145 -35.34 -43.32 -52.86
CA GLY A 145 -33.95 -42.91 -52.59
C GLY A 145 -32.84 -43.85 -53.09
N VAL A 146 -33.16 -44.93 -53.82
CA VAL A 146 -32.19 -45.80 -54.54
C VAL A 146 -31.88 -45.24 -55.93
N ASP A 147 -32.85 -44.56 -56.55
CA ASP A 147 -32.76 -44.03 -57.92
C ASP A 147 -32.34 -42.54 -57.94
N MET A 148 -31.84 -42.03 -56.81
CA MET A 148 -31.48 -40.62 -56.60
C MET A 148 -29.97 -40.41 -56.49
N ASP A 149 -29.53 -39.22 -56.86
CA ASP A 149 -28.15 -38.79 -56.61
C ASP A 149 -27.86 -38.72 -55.10
N GLU A 150 -26.77 -39.36 -54.68
CA GLU A 150 -26.40 -39.50 -53.26
C GLU A 150 -26.02 -38.14 -52.64
N GLY A 151 -25.43 -37.23 -53.42
CA GLY A 151 -25.09 -35.88 -52.96
C GLY A 151 -26.32 -35.01 -52.69
N VAL A 152 -27.34 -35.09 -53.54
CA VAL A 152 -28.62 -34.38 -53.35
C VAL A 152 -29.37 -34.92 -52.14
N LYS A 153 -29.41 -36.25 -51.99
CA LYS A 153 -30.02 -36.94 -50.84
C LYS A 153 -29.40 -36.50 -49.51
N ASP A 154 -28.08 -36.46 -49.43
CA ASP A 154 -27.37 -36.04 -48.22
C ASP A 154 -27.62 -34.57 -47.89
N ALA A 155 -27.64 -33.70 -48.90
CA ALA A 155 -27.90 -32.28 -48.72
C ALA A 155 -29.32 -31.99 -48.20
N ILE A 156 -30.33 -32.70 -48.72
CA ILE A 156 -31.72 -32.57 -48.25
C ILE A 156 -31.86 -33.16 -46.84
N THR A 157 -31.26 -34.34 -46.59
CA THR A 157 -31.28 -34.99 -45.27
C THR A 157 -30.63 -34.11 -44.20
N TYR A 158 -29.49 -33.49 -44.50
CA TYR A 158 -28.82 -32.55 -43.60
C TYR A 158 -29.68 -31.32 -43.28
N LEU A 159 -30.34 -30.74 -44.28
CA LEU A 159 -31.27 -29.62 -44.05
C LEU A 159 -32.48 -30.03 -43.22
N ALA A 160 -33.03 -31.22 -43.44
CA ALA A 160 -34.11 -31.77 -42.63
C ALA A 160 -33.68 -31.92 -41.16
N LYS A 161 -32.46 -32.43 -40.89
CA LYS A 161 -31.88 -32.50 -39.53
C LYS A 161 -31.85 -31.12 -38.85
N VAL A 162 -31.40 -30.08 -39.54
CA VAL A 162 -31.37 -28.70 -39.00
C VAL A 162 -32.78 -28.14 -38.80
N ALA A 163 -33.67 -28.34 -39.79
CA ALA A 163 -35.02 -27.77 -39.78
C ALA A 163 -35.91 -28.38 -38.67
N TYR A 164 -35.92 -29.71 -38.53
CA TYR A 164 -36.67 -30.38 -37.47
C TYR A 164 -36.12 -30.02 -36.08
N THR A 165 -34.80 -29.86 -35.95
CA THR A 165 -34.18 -29.40 -34.70
C THR A 165 -34.59 -27.97 -34.35
N LYS A 166 -34.64 -27.05 -35.32
CA LYS A 166 -35.13 -25.68 -35.11
C LYS A 166 -36.60 -25.62 -34.69
N LYS A 167 -37.44 -26.51 -35.25
CA LYS A 167 -38.88 -26.61 -34.90
C LYS A 167 -39.14 -27.35 -33.58
N SER A 168 -38.09 -27.86 -32.90
CA SER A 168 -38.19 -28.67 -31.68
C SER A 168 -38.94 -30.01 -31.88
N GLU A 169 -38.94 -30.55 -33.10
CA GLU A 169 -39.52 -31.85 -33.42
C GLU A 169 -38.48 -32.97 -33.17
N THR A 170 -38.10 -33.16 -31.91
CA THR A 170 -36.98 -34.03 -31.48
C THR A 170 -37.11 -35.47 -31.98
N LYS A 171 -38.32 -36.04 -31.96
CA LYS A 171 -38.57 -37.43 -32.41
C LYS A 171 -38.31 -37.62 -33.91
N LYS A 172 -38.72 -36.66 -34.75
CA LYS A 172 -38.48 -36.71 -36.20
C LYS A 172 -37.00 -36.48 -36.51
N ALA A 173 -36.37 -35.52 -35.84
CA ALA A 173 -34.94 -35.28 -36.00
C ALA A 173 -34.10 -36.51 -35.61
N LEU A 174 -34.41 -37.15 -34.49
CA LEU A 174 -33.73 -38.35 -34.00
C LEU A 174 -33.82 -39.52 -34.99
N SER A 175 -34.97 -39.70 -35.67
CA SER A 175 -35.15 -40.75 -36.68
C SER A 175 -34.21 -40.64 -37.89
N LEU A 176 -33.60 -39.46 -38.12
CA LEU A 176 -32.66 -39.22 -39.20
C LEU A 176 -31.20 -39.57 -38.85
N PHE A 177 -30.91 -39.95 -37.59
CA PHE A 177 -29.56 -40.32 -37.15
C PHE A 177 -29.45 -41.83 -36.96
N ARG A 178 -28.48 -42.45 -37.65
CA ARG A 178 -28.26 -43.90 -37.60
C ARG A 178 -27.61 -44.37 -36.30
N GLY A 179 -26.80 -43.54 -35.63
CA GLY A 179 -26.17 -43.86 -34.33
C GLY A 179 -27.00 -43.48 -33.10
N GLY A 180 -28.30 -43.20 -33.26
CA GLY A 180 -29.22 -42.95 -32.15
C GLY A 180 -28.98 -41.61 -31.45
N THR A 181 -29.29 -41.54 -30.15
CA THR A 181 -29.34 -40.28 -29.40
C THR A 181 -27.98 -39.61 -29.22
N GLN A 182 -26.89 -40.37 -29.16
CA GLN A 182 -25.55 -39.80 -28.98
C GLN A 182 -25.09 -38.99 -30.19
N ASP A 183 -25.32 -39.49 -31.41
CA ASP A 183 -25.02 -38.76 -32.65
C ASP A 183 -25.87 -37.49 -32.77
N TYR A 184 -27.11 -37.54 -32.28
CA TYR A 184 -27.98 -36.38 -32.26
C TYR A 184 -27.48 -35.32 -31.26
N VAL A 185 -27.05 -35.72 -30.06
CA VAL A 185 -26.47 -34.79 -29.05
C VAL A 185 -25.19 -34.14 -29.58
N ASN A 186 -24.31 -34.90 -30.23
CA ASN A 186 -23.11 -34.36 -30.87
C ASN A 186 -23.47 -33.34 -31.97
N PHE A 187 -24.46 -33.66 -32.81
CA PHE A 187 -24.98 -32.74 -33.82
C PHE A 187 -25.54 -31.45 -33.19
N LEU A 188 -26.28 -31.55 -32.08
CA LEU A 188 -26.82 -30.39 -31.36
C LEU A 188 -25.71 -29.50 -30.81
N HIS A 189 -24.64 -30.10 -30.29
CA HIS A 189 -23.46 -29.38 -29.80
C HIS A 189 -22.73 -28.64 -30.93
N ASP A 190 -22.45 -29.33 -32.04
CA ASP A 190 -21.70 -28.77 -33.18
C ASP A 190 -22.43 -27.61 -33.88
N HIS A 191 -23.75 -27.55 -33.77
CA HIS A 191 -24.59 -26.53 -34.40
C HIS A 191 -25.16 -25.48 -33.41
N GLY A 192 -24.75 -25.52 -32.14
CA GLY A 192 -25.16 -24.54 -31.11
C GLY A 192 -26.62 -24.63 -30.66
N PHE A 193 -27.26 -25.80 -30.76
CA PHE A 193 -28.64 -26.05 -30.31
C PHE A 193 -28.70 -26.51 -28.85
N GLU A 194 -28.06 -25.75 -27.96
CA GLU A 194 -27.79 -26.23 -26.60
C GLU A 194 -29.07 -26.35 -25.75
N LYS A 195 -30.07 -25.48 -25.96
CA LYS A 195 -31.37 -25.57 -25.26
C LYS A 195 -32.10 -26.88 -25.57
N GLN A 196 -32.07 -27.30 -26.83
CA GLN A 196 -32.65 -28.56 -27.29
C GLN A 196 -31.87 -29.76 -26.75
N SER A 197 -30.54 -29.65 -26.65
CA SER A 197 -29.72 -30.73 -26.07
C SER A 197 -30.05 -31.00 -24.60
N VAL A 198 -30.35 -29.96 -23.81
CA VAL A 198 -30.80 -30.13 -22.41
C VAL A 198 -32.12 -30.90 -22.34
N VAL A 199 -33.07 -30.63 -23.23
CA VAL A 199 -34.37 -31.32 -23.25
C VAL A 199 -34.21 -32.80 -23.61
N VAL A 200 -33.40 -33.10 -24.62
CA VAL A 200 -33.12 -34.49 -25.04
C VAL A 200 -32.42 -35.27 -23.93
N LEU A 201 -31.41 -34.67 -23.28
CA LEU A 201 -30.69 -35.30 -22.17
C LEU A 201 -31.55 -35.44 -20.89
N GLU A 202 -32.52 -34.53 -20.68
CA GLU A 202 -33.53 -34.66 -19.62
C GLU A 202 -34.50 -35.83 -19.88
N GLU A 203 -34.92 -36.03 -21.13
CA GLU A 203 -35.78 -37.16 -21.55
C GLU A 203 -35.08 -38.51 -21.41
N GLU A 204 -33.77 -38.58 -21.66
CA GLU A 204 -32.96 -39.79 -21.47
C GLU A 204 -32.50 -40.02 -20.01
N THR A 205 -32.93 -39.19 -19.06
CA THR A 205 -32.51 -39.22 -17.64
C THR A 205 -31.01 -39.02 -17.40
N ALA A 206 -30.28 -38.53 -18.40
CA ALA A 206 -28.85 -38.20 -18.34
C ALA A 206 -28.62 -36.82 -17.67
N TYR A 207 -29.11 -36.67 -16.43
CA TYR A 207 -29.14 -35.39 -15.73
C TYR A 207 -27.75 -34.75 -15.51
N ASP A 208 -26.69 -35.56 -15.37
CA ASP A 208 -25.33 -35.06 -15.20
C ASP A 208 -24.81 -34.34 -16.45
N GLN A 209 -25.06 -34.88 -17.65
CA GLN A 209 -24.67 -34.26 -18.92
C GLN A 209 -25.55 -33.05 -19.24
N ALA A 210 -26.85 -33.13 -18.94
CA ALA A 210 -27.78 -32.00 -19.08
C ALA A 210 -27.35 -30.81 -18.18
N ALA A 211 -26.86 -31.11 -16.98
CA ALA A 211 -26.33 -30.09 -16.08
C ALA A 211 -25.04 -29.45 -16.62
N GLU A 212 -24.14 -30.21 -17.25
CA GLU A 212 -22.91 -29.67 -17.86
C GLU A 212 -23.22 -28.67 -18.98
N VAL A 213 -24.17 -29.01 -19.86
CA VAL A 213 -24.64 -28.07 -20.89
C VAL A 213 -25.27 -26.83 -20.25
N CYS A 214 -26.08 -26.99 -19.19
CA CYS A 214 -26.66 -25.84 -18.49
C CYS A 214 -25.61 -24.94 -17.83
N ILE A 215 -24.52 -25.52 -17.31
CA ILE A 215 -23.39 -24.78 -16.73
C ILE A 215 -22.66 -23.99 -17.82
N ALA A 216 -22.37 -24.60 -18.96
CA ALA A 216 -21.73 -23.95 -20.10
C ALA A 216 -22.53 -22.74 -20.60
N ASN A 217 -23.86 -22.84 -20.60
CA ASN A 217 -24.76 -21.79 -21.10
C ASN A 217 -25.16 -20.74 -20.04
N GLY A 218 -24.58 -20.80 -18.84
CA GLY A 218 -24.86 -19.85 -17.77
C GLY A 218 -26.25 -19.97 -17.11
N SER A 219 -26.96 -21.08 -17.31
CA SER A 219 -28.27 -21.34 -16.68
C SER A 219 -28.12 -22.07 -15.33
N HIS A 220 -27.52 -21.36 -14.37
CA HIS A 220 -27.06 -21.88 -13.07
C HIS A 220 -28.18 -22.55 -12.23
N ALA A 221 -29.38 -21.96 -12.18
CA ALA A 221 -30.49 -22.49 -11.39
C ALA A 221 -31.00 -23.84 -11.93
N LYS A 222 -31.07 -23.99 -13.26
CA LYS A 222 -31.50 -25.24 -13.91
C LYS A 222 -30.44 -26.34 -13.76
N ALA A 223 -29.16 -25.98 -13.87
CA ALA A 223 -28.06 -26.92 -13.65
C ALA A 223 -28.06 -27.53 -12.24
N VAL A 224 -28.27 -26.70 -11.21
CA VAL A 224 -28.33 -27.16 -9.82
C VAL A 224 -29.53 -28.06 -9.58
N ASP A 225 -30.71 -27.73 -10.13
CA ASP A 225 -31.89 -28.59 -10.03
C ASP A 225 -31.66 -29.96 -10.67
N LEU A 226 -31.00 -30.02 -11.84
CA LEU A 226 -30.66 -31.27 -12.52
C LEU A 226 -29.65 -32.12 -11.72
N LEU A 227 -28.62 -31.50 -11.15
CA LEU A 227 -27.65 -32.21 -10.31
C LEU A 227 -28.28 -32.75 -9.01
N LEU A 228 -29.26 -32.03 -8.44
CA LEU A 228 -30.01 -32.49 -7.26
C LEU A 228 -30.92 -33.69 -7.59
N ARG A 229 -31.46 -33.76 -8.81
CA ARG A 229 -32.29 -34.89 -9.28
C ARG A 229 -31.48 -36.18 -9.48
N CYS A 230 -30.19 -36.07 -9.82
CA CYS A 230 -29.30 -37.20 -10.05
C CYS A 230 -29.05 -38.04 -8.77
N LYS A 231 -29.18 -37.44 -7.57
CA LYS A 231 -29.01 -38.08 -6.24
C LYS A 231 -27.70 -38.85 -6.00
N THR A 232 -26.74 -38.81 -6.94
CA THR A 232 -25.43 -39.43 -6.78
C THR A 232 -24.53 -38.58 -5.87
N LYS A 233 -23.65 -39.21 -5.09
CA LYS A 233 -22.72 -38.49 -4.20
C LYS A 233 -21.77 -37.58 -4.98
N THR A 234 -21.43 -37.93 -6.22
CA THR A 234 -20.57 -37.14 -7.12
C THR A 234 -21.30 -35.92 -7.66
N ALA A 235 -22.55 -36.05 -8.12
CA ALA A 235 -23.37 -34.93 -8.58
C ALA A 235 -23.66 -33.94 -7.43
N MET A 236 -23.99 -34.43 -6.23
CA MET A 236 -24.19 -33.57 -5.06
C MET A 236 -22.93 -32.80 -4.67
N ARG A 237 -21.74 -33.41 -4.75
CA ARG A 237 -20.47 -32.71 -4.53
C ARG A 237 -20.19 -31.65 -5.59
N ARG A 238 -20.47 -31.94 -6.87
CA ARG A 238 -20.33 -30.96 -7.96
C ARG A 238 -21.32 -29.80 -7.80
N ALA A 239 -22.55 -30.07 -7.36
CA ALA A 239 -23.53 -29.04 -7.04
C ALA A 239 -23.06 -28.15 -5.88
N ALA A 240 -22.51 -28.74 -4.81
CA ALA A 240 -21.94 -27.99 -3.69
C ALA A 240 -20.77 -27.11 -4.13
N SER A 241 -19.80 -27.65 -4.87
CA SER A 241 -18.64 -26.88 -5.35
C SER A 241 -19.06 -25.73 -6.28
N PHE A 242 -20.01 -26.00 -7.18
CA PHE A 242 -20.53 -24.99 -8.10
C PHE A 242 -21.26 -23.85 -7.37
N LEU A 243 -22.11 -24.18 -6.40
CA LEU A 243 -22.82 -23.19 -5.59
C LEU A 243 -21.86 -22.35 -4.73
N LEU A 244 -20.83 -22.97 -4.15
CA LEU A 244 -19.77 -22.27 -3.43
C LEU A 244 -19.00 -21.33 -4.35
N ASP A 245 -18.60 -21.78 -5.55
CA ASP A 245 -17.90 -20.95 -6.53
C ASP A 245 -18.77 -19.79 -7.02
N ALA A 246 -20.08 -20.00 -7.19
CA ALA A 246 -21.04 -18.94 -7.50
C ALA A 246 -21.14 -17.92 -6.35
N LEU A 247 -21.25 -18.37 -5.10
CA LEU A 247 -21.27 -17.48 -3.94
C LEU A 247 -19.98 -16.66 -3.82
N ARG A 248 -18.82 -17.26 -4.07
CA ARG A 248 -17.52 -16.58 -4.06
C ARG A 248 -17.46 -15.45 -5.10
N LYS A 249 -17.97 -15.70 -6.31
CA LYS A 249 -18.02 -14.70 -7.39
C LYS A 249 -18.96 -13.54 -7.08
N GLU A 250 -20.05 -13.79 -6.36
CA GLU A 250 -21.03 -12.77 -5.96
C GLU A 250 -20.60 -11.95 -4.73
N LEU A 251 -19.70 -12.47 -3.90
CA LEU A 251 -19.18 -11.81 -2.69
C LEU A 251 -17.65 -11.63 -2.73
N PRO A 252 -17.08 -10.97 -3.76
CA PRO A 252 -15.64 -10.78 -3.82
C PRO A 252 -15.17 -9.81 -2.74
N PHE A 253 -13.91 -9.95 -2.38
CA PHE A 253 -13.22 -9.00 -1.51
C PHE A 253 -13.37 -7.61 -2.09
N GLY A 254 -13.70 -6.63 -1.25
CA GLY A 254 -13.81 -5.26 -1.73
C GLY A 254 -15.23 -4.80 -2.10
N ALA A 255 -16.14 -5.71 -2.43
CA ALA A 255 -17.47 -5.34 -2.92
C ALA A 255 -18.30 -4.59 -1.88
N ALA A 256 -19.00 -3.53 -2.29
CA ALA A 256 -20.04 -2.92 -1.47
C ALA A 256 -21.20 -3.91 -1.37
N HIS A 257 -21.34 -4.59 -0.23
CA HIS A 257 -22.48 -5.47 0.04
C HIS A 257 -23.73 -4.59 0.16
N LYS A 258 -24.32 -4.24 -0.97
CA LYS A 258 -25.63 -3.60 -1.00
C LYS A 258 -26.59 -4.56 -0.31
N THR A 259 -27.35 -4.03 0.64
CA THR A 259 -28.47 -4.72 1.29
C THR A 259 -29.35 -5.36 0.22
N GLN A 260 -29.55 -6.69 0.33
CA GLN A 260 -30.45 -7.52 -0.49
C GLN A 260 -29.97 -7.79 -1.94
N ASN A 261 -28.84 -8.49 -2.10
CA ASN A 261 -28.60 -9.21 -3.36
C ASN A 261 -29.47 -10.48 -3.38
N ILE A 262 -30.64 -10.41 -4.03
CA ILE A 262 -31.64 -11.49 -4.14
C ILE A 262 -30.98 -12.81 -4.60
N LYS A 263 -29.98 -12.73 -5.49
CA LYS A 263 -29.25 -13.90 -6.01
C LYS A 263 -28.47 -14.66 -4.93
N VAL A 264 -27.91 -13.96 -3.94
CA VAL A 264 -27.14 -14.59 -2.85
C VAL A 264 -28.07 -15.34 -1.90
N GLU A 265 -29.24 -14.77 -1.60
CA GLU A 265 -30.25 -15.46 -0.78
C GLU A 265 -30.78 -16.71 -1.50
N GLU A 266 -31.06 -16.62 -2.79
CA GLU A 266 -31.43 -17.79 -3.62
C GLU A 266 -30.36 -18.88 -3.57
N LEU A 267 -29.08 -18.55 -3.81
CA LEU A 267 -27.97 -19.51 -3.73
C LEU A 267 -27.87 -20.17 -2.34
N ILE A 268 -28.05 -19.41 -1.26
CA ILE A 268 -28.05 -19.95 0.11
C ILE A 268 -29.24 -20.90 0.34
N THR A 269 -30.42 -20.62 -0.24
CA THR A 269 -31.56 -21.55 -0.16
C THR A 269 -31.30 -22.87 -0.87
N PHE A 270 -30.60 -22.85 -2.02
CA PHE A 270 -30.20 -24.08 -2.71
C PHE A 270 -29.16 -24.88 -1.92
N ILE A 271 -28.19 -24.20 -1.31
CA ILE A 271 -27.15 -24.85 -0.51
C ILE A 271 -27.73 -25.57 0.72
N LYS A 272 -28.76 -25.01 1.37
CA LYS A 272 -29.43 -25.66 2.51
C LYS A 272 -30.06 -27.01 2.18
N LYS A 273 -30.27 -27.32 0.89
CA LYS A 273 -30.81 -28.62 0.42
C LYS A 273 -29.73 -29.69 0.25
N ILE A 274 -28.45 -29.35 0.44
CA ILE A 274 -27.30 -30.22 0.22
C ILE A 274 -26.59 -30.53 1.55
N ASP A 275 -26.16 -31.78 1.74
CA ASP A 275 -25.28 -32.15 2.85
C ASP A 275 -23.85 -31.68 2.59
N LEU A 276 -23.46 -30.60 3.26
CA LEU A 276 -22.12 -30.03 3.22
C LEU A 276 -21.17 -30.67 4.25
N ARG A 277 -19.88 -30.68 3.92
CA ARG A 277 -18.81 -30.97 4.89
C ARG A 277 -18.69 -29.86 5.94
N THR A 278 -17.96 -30.13 7.02
CA THR A 278 -17.76 -29.17 8.12
C THR A 278 -17.05 -27.89 7.67
N ASP A 279 -16.05 -28.00 6.80
CA ASP A 279 -15.32 -26.89 6.19
C ASP A 279 -16.20 -26.08 5.21
N GLU A 280 -16.92 -26.75 4.32
CA GLU A 280 -17.87 -26.12 3.39
C GLU A 280 -19.00 -25.40 4.15
N ARG A 281 -19.51 -25.99 5.24
CA ARG A 281 -20.53 -25.39 6.10
C ARG A 281 -20.02 -24.11 6.77
N GLN A 282 -18.79 -24.14 7.31
CA GLN A 282 -18.15 -22.95 7.91
C GLN A 282 -17.99 -21.83 6.88
N GLU A 283 -17.62 -22.16 5.64
CA GLU A 283 -17.48 -21.19 4.56
C GLU A 283 -18.83 -20.52 4.21
N VAL A 284 -19.89 -21.30 4.02
CA VAL A 284 -21.23 -20.78 3.73
C VAL A 284 -21.73 -19.90 4.86
N GLU A 285 -21.47 -20.31 6.10
CA GLU A 285 -21.82 -19.56 7.30
C GLU A 285 -21.10 -18.20 7.39
N LEU A 286 -19.81 -18.15 7.03
CA LEU A 286 -19.04 -16.89 6.95
C LEU A 286 -19.59 -15.98 5.85
N LEU A 287 -19.80 -16.50 4.64
CA LEU A 287 -20.34 -15.75 3.50
C LEU A 287 -21.74 -15.20 3.77
N HIS A 288 -22.58 -15.98 4.47
CA HIS A 288 -23.90 -15.54 4.91
C HIS A 288 -23.83 -14.45 5.98
N ALA A 289 -22.90 -14.53 6.94
CA ALA A 289 -22.67 -13.49 7.92
C ALA A 289 -22.16 -12.18 7.28
N LEU A 290 -21.31 -12.29 6.26
CA LEU A 290 -20.84 -11.14 5.45
C LEU A 290 -22.00 -10.49 4.69
N HIS A 291 -22.87 -11.28 4.06
CA HIS A 291 -24.05 -10.78 3.35
C HIS A 291 -25.02 -10.02 4.28
N ARG A 292 -25.24 -10.54 5.50
CA ARG A 292 -26.11 -9.90 6.51
C ARG A 292 -25.48 -8.67 7.18
N GLY A 293 -24.17 -8.48 7.05
CA GLY A 293 -23.45 -7.34 7.63
C GLY A 293 -23.49 -7.29 9.17
N GLN A 294 -23.53 -8.45 9.85
CA GLN A 294 -23.58 -8.50 11.31
C GLN A 294 -22.17 -8.63 11.91
N PRO A 295 -21.61 -7.57 12.53
CA PRO A 295 -20.21 -7.57 12.97
C PRO A 295 -19.95 -8.47 14.19
N ALA A 296 -20.94 -8.68 15.07
CA ALA A 296 -20.80 -9.56 16.23
C ALA A 296 -20.62 -11.02 15.81
N ASP A 297 -21.45 -11.48 14.86
CA ASP A 297 -21.37 -12.82 14.28
C ASP A 297 -20.03 -13.05 13.56
N LEU A 298 -19.54 -12.05 12.81
CA LEU A 298 -18.23 -12.13 12.14
C LEU A 298 -17.07 -12.20 13.15
N PHE A 299 -17.16 -11.46 14.25
CA PHE A 299 -16.15 -11.47 15.31
C PHE A 299 -16.10 -12.83 16.01
N ASP A 300 -17.25 -13.33 16.45
CA ASP A 300 -17.37 -14.61 17.14
C ASP A 300 -16.91 -15.79 16.27
N ARG A 301 -17.29 -15.79 14.99
CA ARG A 301 -16.94 -16.88 14.05
C ARG A 301 -15.45 -16.91 13.72
N ASN A 302 -14.82 -15.75 13.56
CA ASN A 302 -13.40 -15.65 13.25
C ASN A 302 -12.50 -16.09 14.43
N TYR A 303 -12.93 -15.83 15.68
CA TYR A 303 -12.19 -16.25 16.88
C TYR A 303 -12.51 -17.67 17.36
N LYS A 304 -13.75 -18.16 17.20
CA LYS A 304 -14.15 -19.51 17.63
C LYS A 304 -13.71 -20.60 16.65
N TYR A 305 -13.55 -20.26 15.37
CA TYR A 305 -13.13 -21.20 14.33
C TYR A 305 -11.98 -20.60 13.53
N PRO A 306 -10.74 -20.59 14.06
CA PRO A 306 -9.58 -20.36 13.22
C PRO A 306 -9.65 -21.40 12.12
N HIS A 307 -9.72 -20.99 10.85
CA HIS A 307 -9.93 -21.86 9.69
C HIS A 307 -8.70 -22.75 9.46
N SER A 308 -8.45 -23.71 10.35
CA SER A 308 -7.39 -24.73 10.31
C SER A 308 -6.07 -24.31 9.62
N GLY A 309 -5.59 -23.07 9.80
CA GLY A 309 -4.38 -22.55 9.13
C GLY A 309 -4.33 -22.65 7.59
N LYS A 310 -5.40 -23.07 6.90
CA LYS A 310 -5.33 -23.56 5.51
C LYS A 310 -5.75 -22.57 4.42
N SER A 311 -6.37 -21.43 4.75
CA SER A 311 -6.71 -20.44 3.71
C SER A 311 -6.63 -19.00 4.23
N ILE A 312 -5.52 -18.34 3.87
CA ILE A 312 -5.25 -16.92 4.12
C ILE A 312 -6.37 -16.02 3.54
N ALA A 313 -7.04 -16.49 2.48
CA ALA A 313 -8.13 -15.79 1.79
C ALA A 313 -9.35 -15.55 2.69
N TRP A 314 -9.74 -16.54 3.50
CA TRP A 314 -10.94 -16.46 4.33
C TRP A 314 -10.75 -15.57 5.54
N ASP A 315 -9.60 -15.68 6.20
CA ASP A 315 -9.20 -14.77 7.27
C ASP A 315 -9.25 -13.31 6.77
N LEU A 316 -8.70 -13.05 5.57
CA LEU A 316 -8.68 -11.73 4.97
C LEU A 316 -10.10 -11.18 4.74
N LEU A 317 -11.01 -12.01 4.22
CA LEU A 317 -12.39 -11.62 3.95
C LEU A 317 -13.18 -11.37 5.24
N ALA A 318 -13.04 -12.25 6.23
CA ALA A 318 -13.69 -12.13 7.54
C ALA A 318 -13.29 -10.84 8.26
N PHE A 319 -11.99 -10.54 8.29
CA PHE A 319 -11.47 -9.30 8.87
C PHE A 319 -11.92 -8.06 8.09
N ASP A 320 -11.88 -8.06 6.76
CA ASP A 320 -12.34 -6.91 5.96
C ASP A 320 -13.83 -6.63 6.17
N GLY A 321 -14.66 -7.68 6.20
CA GLY A 321 -16.09 -7.57 6.50
C GLY A 321 -16.36 -7.00 7.90
N PHE A 322 -15.64 -7.49 8.91
CA PHE A 322 -15.76 -6.99 10.29
C PHE A 322 -15.35 -5.52 10.42
N LEU A 323 -14.26 -5.11 9.76
CA LEU A 323 -13.72 -3.75 9.87
C LEU A 323 -14.49 -2.72 9.01
N ARG A 324 -15.14 -3.14 7.92
CA ARG A 324 -15.94 -2.30 7.01
C ARG A 324 -17.17 -1.67 7.65
N ASN A 325 -17.88 -2.42 8.50
CA ASN A 325 -19.15 -2.00 9.07
C ASN A 325 -18.93 -0.94 10.17
N LYS A 326 -18.47 0.26 9.79
CA LYS A 326 -18.22 1.48 10.59
C LYS A 326 -18.41 1.22 12.08
N ASN A 327 -17.44 0.51 12.67
CA ASN A 327 -17.62 -0.31 13.86
C ASN A 327 -18.44 0.42 14.96
N PRO A 328 -19.66 -0.04 15.30
CA PRO A 328 -20.46 0.52 16.40
C PRO A 328 -19.88 0.17 17.78
N LEU A 329 -18.71 -0.48 17.85
CA LEU A 329 -18.07 -0.94 19.08
C LEU A 329 -17.05 0.06 19.64
N ILE A 330 -16.47 0.95 18.84
CA ILE A 330 -15.68 2.09 19.34
C ILE A 330 -16.65 3.24 19.62
N LYS A 331 -17.51 3.05 20.63
CA LYS A 331 -18.34 4.12 21.21
C LYS A 331 -17.50 4.91 22.21
N ASP A 332 -17.94 6.12 22.53
CA ASP A 332 -17.26 7.05 23.45
C ASP A 332 -16.93 6.44 24.83
N HIS A 333 -17.61 5.35 25.22
CA HIS A 333 -17.44 4.65 26.50
C HIS A 333 -17.16 3.14 26.36
N ALA A 334 -16.51 2.70 25.28
CA ALA A 334 -16.16 1.29 25.13
C ALA A 334 -15.24 0.80 26.27
N PRO A 335 -15.53 -0.37 26.90
CA PRO A 335 -14.63 -1.00 27.86
C PRO A 335 -13.23 -1.25 27.27
N MET A 336 -12.18 -1.13 28.09
CA MET A 336 -10.79 -1.34 27.64
C MET A 336 -10.56 -2.75 27.07
N ALA A 337 -11.23 -3.77 27.61
CA ALA A 337 -11.19 -5.14 27.09
C ALA A 337 -11.69 -5.23 25.64
N ASN A 338 -12.81 -4.57 25.32
CA ASN A 338 -13.36 -4.55 23.96
C ASN A 338 -12.41 -3.83 22.98
N LEU A 339 -11.77 -2.74 23.42
CA LEU A 339 -10.76 -2.04 22.62
C LEU A 339 -9.55 -2.94 22.34
N CYS A 340 -9.09 -3.73 23.31
CA CYS A 340 -7.99 -4.68 23.10
C CYS A 340 -8.35 -5.71 22.01
N CYS A 341 -9.55 -6.30 22.07
CA CYS A 341 -10.02 -7.25 21.08
C CYS A 341 -10.09 -6.67 19.67
N ILE A 342 -10.61 -5.44 19.52
CA ILE A 342 -10.71 -4.76 18.22
C ILE A 342 -9.32 -4.45 17.67
N LEU A 343 -8.40 -3.93 18.51
CA LEU A 343 -7.04 -3.63 18.09
C LEU A 343 -6.28 -4.89 17.68
N GLN A 344 -6.52 -6.01 18.36
CA GLN A 344 -5.94 -7.30 17.99
C GLN A 344 -6.38 -7.72 16.58
N VAL A 345 -7.68 -7.55 16.25
CA VAL A 345 -8.18 -7.80 14.89
C VAL A 345 -7.49 -6.92 13.84
N PHE A 346 -7.23 -5.64 14.12
CA PHE A 346 -6.47 -4.77 13.21
C PHE A 346 -5.03 -5.25 13.01
N ILE A 347 -4.39 -5.74 14.07
CA ILE A 347 -3.03 -6.28 14.02
C ILE A 347 -3.00 -7.54 13.17
N ASP A 348 -3.92 -8.47 13.39
CA ASP A 348 -3.97 -9.74 12.67
C ASP A 348 -4.34 -9.55 11.20
N TYR A 349 -5.31 -8.68 10.92
CA TYR A 349 -5.61 -8.27 9.54
C TYR A 349 -4.41 -7.61 8.86
N GLY A 350 -3.71 -6.69 9.53
CA GLY A 350 -2.52 -6.04 9.01
C GLY A 350 -1.38 -7.02 8.72
N ARG A 351 -1.20 -8.05 9.56
CA ARG A 351 -0.24 -9.14 9.31
C ARG A 351 -0.61 -9.93 8.06
N ARG A 352 -1.89 -10.29 7.87
CA ARG A 352 -2.37 -10.99 6.66
C ARG A 352 -2.18 -10.14 5.41
N VAL A 353 -2.56 -8.86 5.45
CA VAL A 353 -2.36 -7.92 4.34
C VAL A 353 -0.88 -7.78 3.97
N ARG A 354 0.00 -7.58 4.96
CA ARG A 354 1.46 -7.49 4.72
C ARG A 354 2.03 -8.80 4.19
N GLY A 355 1.54 -9.95 4.66
CA GLY A 355 1.90 -11.27 4.16
C GLY A 355 1.59 -11.42 2.67
N ILE A 356 0.35 -11.12 2.27
CA ILE A 356 -0.09 -11.18 0.86
C ILE A 356 0.69 -10.17 0.00
N ALA A 357 0.86 -8.93 0.49
CA ALA A 357 1.59 -7.90 -0.24
C ALA A 357 3.07 -8.26 -0.48
N ARG A 358 3.66 -9.16 0.32
CA ARG A 358 5.05 -9.62 0.17
C ARG A 358 5.21 -10.85 -0.71
N LEU A 359 4.11 -11.49 -1.13
CA LEU A 359 4.17 -12.60 -2.08
C LEU A 359 4.80 -12.13 -3.40
N HIS A 360 5.64 -12.99 -3.98
CA HIS A 360 6.30 -12.71 -5.25
C HIS A 360 5.28 -12.55 -6.37
N ASP A 361 4.33 -13.49 -6.45
CA ASP A 361 3.15 -13.45 -7.32
C ASP A 361 1.92 -13.80 -6.46
N ILE A 362 0.97 -12.86 -6.34
CA ILE A 362 -0.27 -13.03 -5.56
C ILE A 362 -1.20 -14.01 -6.28
N LEU A 363 -1.11 -14.07 -7.60
CA LEU A 363 -1.91 -14.93 -8.44
C LEU A 363 -1.40 -16.37 -8.45
N ASP A 364 -0.26 -16.72 -7.84
CA ASP A 364 0.13 -18.12 -7.68
C ASP A 364 -0.73 -18.84 -6.63
N GLU A 365 -1.25 -18.09 -5.65
CA GLU A 365 -2.13 -18.63 -4.62
C GLU A 365 -3.56 -18.83 -5.16
N PRO A 366 -4.03 -20.08 -5.35
CA PRO A 366 -5.30 -20.35 -6.02
C PRO A 366 -6.51 -19.83 -5.24
N ALA A 367 -6.42 -19.74 -3.91
CA ALA A 367 -7.48 -19.23 -3.05
C ALA A 367 -7.68 -17.71 -3.17
N LEU A 368 -6.64 -16.94 -3.54
CA LEU A 368 -6.71 -15.48 -3.65
C LEU A 368 -7.31 -15.01 -4.97
N ARG A 369 -7.19 -15.82 -6.04
CA ARG A 369 -7.74 -15.50 -7.37
C ARG A 369 -9.27 -15.27 -7.34
N PRO A 370 -10.11 -16.22 -6.88
CA PRO A 370 -11.55 -16.01 -6.84
C PRO A 370 -11.92 -14.92 -5.84
N LEU A 371 -11.21 -14.82 -4.71
CA LEU A 371 -11.44 -13.79 -3.70
C LEU A 371 -11.32 -12.38 -4.27
N PHE A 372 -10.33 -12.13 -5.12
CA PHE A 372 -10.11 -10.84 -5.76
C PHE A 372 -10.88 -10.66 -7.07
N GLY A 373 -11.68 -11.65 -7.49
CA GLY A 373 -12.41 -11.61 -8.76
C GLY A 373 -11.49 -11.66 -9.98
N ILE A 374 -10.42 -12.45 -9.90
CA ILE A 374 -9.40 -12.62 -10.95
C ILE A 374 -9.39 -14.07 -11.42
N SER A 375 -9.32 -14.28 -12.73
CA SER A 375 -9.16 -15.60 -13.35
C SER A 375 -7.95 -15.59 -14.28
N LEU A 376 -7.26 -16.73 -14.40
CA LEU A 376 -6.13 -16.89 -15.32
C LEU A 376 -6.60 -17.61 -16.58
N LEU A 377 -6.10 -17.19 -17.74
CA LEU A 377 -6.30 -17.93 -18.99
C LEU A 377 -5.23 -19.04 -19.10
N ASP A 378 -5.49 -20.05 -19.93
CA ASP A 378 -4.61 -21.23 -20.11
C ASP A 378 -3.16 -20.82 -20.48
N ASP A 379 -3.00 -19.72 -21.21
CA ASP A 379 -1.73 -19.02 -21.34
C ASP A 379 -1.50 -18.13 -20.10
N ALA A 380 -0.75 -18.68 -19.14
CA ALA A 380 -0.49 -18.12 -17.81
C ALA A 380 0.17 -16.71 -17.77
N ALA A 381 0.22 -15.95 -18.87
CA ALA A 381 0.75 -14.59 -18.95
C ALA A 381 -0.30 -13.49 -18.70
N LEU A 382 -1.58 -13.76 -19.02
CA LEU A 382 -2.67 -12.78 -18.93
C LEU A 382 -3.71 -13.18 -17.87
N ALA A 383 -4.19 -12.18 -17.13
CA ALA A 383 -5.22 -12.33 -16.12
C ALA A 383 -6.50 -11.58 -16.53
N HIS A 384 -7.64 -12.26 -16.39
CA HIS A 384 -8.98 -11.70 -16.56
C HIS A 384 -9.46 -11.11 -15.25
N ILE A 385 -9.83 -9.84 -15.29
CA ILE A 385 -10.38 -9.09 -14.16
C ILE A 385 -11.89 -9.01 -14.35
N LEU A 386 -12.63 -9.58 -13.40
CA LEU A 386 -14.08 -9.56 -13.40
C LEU A 386 -14.59 -8.15 -13.00
N PRO A 387 -15.75 -7.70 -13.50
CA PRO A 387 -16.36 -6.43 -13.09
C PRO A 387 -16.59 -6.28 -11.58
N ALA A 388 -16.78 -7.40 -10.88
CA ALA A 388 -16.96 -7.42 -9.42
C ALA A 388 -15.64 -7.32 -8.64
N SER A 389 -14.49 -7.33 -9.31
CA SER A 389 -13.17 -7.20 -8.69
C SER A 389 -12.95 -5.82 -8.07
N PHE A 390 -12.34 -5.76 -6.89
CA PHE A 390 -12.04 -4.49 -6.20
C PHE A 390 -10.98 -3.62 -6.88
N ILE A 391 -10.27 -4.16 -7.87
CA ILE A 391 -9.32 -3.39 -8.69
C ILE A 391 -9.94 -2.90 -10.00
N TYR A 392 -11.18 -3.30 -10.32
CA TYR A 392 -11.81 -3.02 -11.62
C TYR A 392 -11.95 -1.52 -11.93
N GLU A 393 -12.40 -0.71 -10.96
CA GLU A 393 -12.51 0.75 -11.13
C GLU A 393 -11.16 1.43 -11.41
N ASP A 394 -10.08 0.90 -10.82
CA ASP A 394 -8.73 1.40 -11.02
C ASP A 394 -8.16 1.06 -12.37
N VAL A 395 -8.49 -0.13 -12.83
CA VAL A 395 -8.14 -0.58 -14.17
C VAL A 395 -8.84 0.29 -15.20
N LEU A 396 -10.14 0.57 -15.01
CA LEU A 396 -10.89 1.47 -15.90
C LEU A 396 -10.32 2.90 -15.91
N SER A 397 -9.99 3.46 -14.75
CA SER A 397 -9.44 4.82 -14.66
C SER A 397 -8.02 4.94 -15.23
N LYS A 398 -7.20 3.88 -15.15
CA LYS A 398 -5.83 3.87 -15.70
C LYS A 398 -5.76 3.55 -17.20
N LEU A 399 -6.80 2.94 -17.78
CA LEU A 399 -6.78 2.53 -19.20
C LEU A 399 -7.12 3.64 -20.19
N THR A 400 -7.49 4.86 -19.76
CA THR A 400 -7.76 6.02 -20.66
C THR A 400 -8.71 5.66 -21.83
N ILE A 401 -9.70 4.81 -21.58
CA ILE A 401 -10.66 4.40 -22.61
C ILE A 401 -11.71 5.52 -22.76
N PRO A 402 -12.01 6.00 -23.99
CA PRO A 402 -13.04 7.01 -24.23
C PRO A 402 -14.40 6.54 -23.67
N GLN A 403 -15.08 7.44 -22.94
CA GLN A 403 -16.32 7.17 -22.21
C GLN A 403 -17.47 6.63 -23.09
N ASP A 404 -17.39 6.78 -24.41
CA ASP A 404 -18.43 6.36 -25.35
C ASP A 404 -18.40 4.85 -25.70
N SER A 405 -17.46 4.09 -25.14
CA SER A 405 -17.33 2.62 -25.35
C SER A 405 -17.40 1.82 -24.05
N HIS A 406 -18.08 2.35 -23.02
CA HIS A 406 -18.41 1.60 -21.81
C HIS A 406 -19.52 0.56 -22.07
N GLU A 407 -19.17 -0.58 -22.67
CA GLU A 407 -19.96 -1.79 -22.41
C GLU A 407 -19.69 -2.23 -20.96
N ILE A 408 -20.51 -1.71 -20.05
CA ILE A 408 -20.53 -2.08 -18.63
C ILE A 408 -20.69 -3.61 -18.55
N GLY A 409 -19.65 -4.30 -18.07
CA GLY A 409 -19.69 -5.76 -17.83
C GLY A 409 -18.68 -6.60 -18.61
N ARG A 410 -17.84 -6.02 -19.48
CA ARG A 410 -16.76 -6.79 -20.13
C ARG A 410 -15.58 -7.04 -19.17
N ASN A 411 -15.08 -8.28 -19.18
CA ASN A 411 -13.86 -8.67 -18.48
C ASN A 411 -12.65 -7.93 -19.07
N VAL A 412 -11.79 -7.36 -18.22
CA VAL A 412 -10.57 -6.68 -18.68
C VAL A 412 -9.39 -7.64 -18.59
N MET A 413 -8.57 -7.69 -19.65
CA MET A 413 -7.35 -8.50 -19.67
C MET A 413 -6.12 -7.63 -19.39
N LEU A 414 -5.32 -8.04 -18.40
CA LEU A 414 -4.06 -7.37 -18.08
C LEU A 414 -2.92 -8.39 -17.86
N PRO A 415 -1.66 -7.99 -18.12
CA PRO A 415 -0.49 -8.77 -17.73
C PRO A 415 -0.45 -9.03 -16.22
N ARG A 416 -0.06 -10.24 -15.81
CA ARG A 416 -0.02 -10.67 -14.39
C ARG A 416 0.75 -9.73 -13.47
N TYR A 417 1.89 -9.20 -13.91
CA TYR A 417 2.69 -8.30 -13.08
C TYR A 417 1.95 -6.99 -12.77
N ILE A 418 1.18 -6.46 -13.74
CA ILE A 418 0.36 -5.25 -13.53
C ILE A 418 -0.76 -5.56 -12.53
N VAL A 419 -1.43 -6.70 -12.69
CA VAL A 419 -2.49 -7.13 -11.77
C VAL A 419 -1.94 -7.30 -10.34
N ASN A 420 -0.79 -7.95 -10.18
CA ASN A 420 -0.12 -8.08 -8.88
C ASN A 420 0.18 -6.72 -8.23
N ASP A 421 0.72 -5.79 -9.00
CA ASP A 421 1.04 -4.45 -8.51
C ASP A 421 -0.23 -3.67 -8.13
N LEU A 422 -1.30 -3.78 -8.92
CA LEU A 422 -2.60 -3.15 -8.63
C LEU A 422 -3.27 -3.75 -7.39
N VAL A 423 -3.29 -5.07 -7.25
CA VAL A 423 -3.82 -5.77 -6.07
C VAL A 423 -3.05 -5.33 -4.83
N ARG A 424 -1.71 -5.29 -4.90
CA ARG A 424 -0.85 -4.86 -3.79
C ARG A 424 -1.10 -3.40 -3.41
N GLU A 425 -1.12 -2.49 -4.39
CA GLU A 425 -1.38 -1.07 -4.18
C GLU A 425 -2.75 -0.85 -3.52
N ARG A 426 -3.80 -1.49 -4.06
CA ARG A 426 -5.18 -1.34 -3.59
C ARG A 426 -5.40 -1.96 -2.23
N LEU A 427 -4.83 -3.14 -1.96
CA LEU A 427 -4.93 -3.80 -0.67
C LEU A 427 -4.29 -2.95 0.44
N LEU A 428 -3.08 -2.43 0.19
CA LEU A 428 -2.39 -1.54 1.13
C LEU A 428 -3.13 -0.20 1.29
N ALA A 429 -3.61 0.40 0.20
CA ALA A 429 -4.34 1.68 0.24
C ALA A 429 -5.62 1.57 1.05
N ARG A 430 -6.35 0.48 0.84
CA ARG A 430 -7.57 0.15 1.57
C ARG A 430 -7.30 0.01 3.07
N PHE A 431 -6.29 -0.77 3.45
CA PHE A 431 -5.96 -0.97 4.85
C PHE A 431 -5.41 0.30 5.52
N ASN A 432 -4.57 1.08 4.83
CA ASN A 432 -4.12 2.39 5.30
C ASN A 432 -5.27 3.38 5.53
N GLY A 433 -6.30 3.34 4.68
CA GLY A 433 -7.54 4.10 4.89
C GLY A 433 -8.22 3.72 6.20
N MET A 434 -8.38 2.41 6.45
CA MET A 434 -8.95 1.91 7.71
C MET A 434 -8.10 2.28 8.94
N LEU A 435 -6.77 2.22 8.85
CA LEU A 435 -5.88 2.65 9.93
C LEU A 435 -5.98 4.16 10.21
N SER A 436 -6.18 4.97 9.17
CA SER A 436 -6.38 6.42 9.30
C SER A 436 -7.72 6.74 9.97
N ASP A 437 -8.77 6.00 9.62
CA ASP A 437 -10.07 6.10 10.29
C ASP A 437 -10.00 5.66 11.76
N LEU A 438 -9.31 4.55 12.02
CA LEU A 438 -9.04 4.06 13.38
C LEU A 438 -8.29 5.13 14.19
N GLN A 439 -7.24 5.73 13.63
CA GLN A 439 -6.48 6.80 14.24
C GLN A 439 -7.37 7.97 14.68
N ASN A 440 -8.22 8.44 13.76
CA ASN A 440 -9.10 9.58 14.03
C ASN A 440 -10.11 9.27 15.14
N ARG A 441 -10.68 8.05 15.14
CA ARG A 441 -11.60 7.58 16.19
C ARG A 441 -10.90 7.46 17.55
N LEU A 442 -9.73 6.83 17.61
CA LEU A 442 -8.96 6.67 18.85
C LEU A 442 -8.47 8.01 19.41
N LYS A 443 -8.17 8.99 18.55
CA LYS A 443 -7.81 10.36 18.97
C LYS A 443 -9.00 11.08 19.63
N ALA A 444 -10.21 10.87 19.11
CA ALA A 444 -11.44 11.43 19.67
C ALA A 444 -11.93 10.69 20.92
N LEU A 445 -11.52 9.43 21.10
CA LEU A 445 -11.97 8.60 22.20
C LEU A 445 -11.46 9.10 23.55
N GLY A 446 -12.38 9.67 24.34
CA GLY A 446 -12.07 10.22 25.65
C GLY A 446 -11.71 9.14 26.70
N SER A 447 -12.17 7.90 26.55
CA SER A 447 -11.88 6.80 27.50
C SER A 447 -10.40 6.42 27.57
N LEU A 448 -9.59 6.78 26.58
CA LEU A 448 -8.13 6.61 26.65
C LEU A 448 -7.43 7.70 27.48
N GLN A 449 -8.17 8.74 27.88
CA GLN A 449 -7.68 9.86 28.65
C GLN A 449 -8.33 9.88 30.04
N VAL A 450 -7.52 10.01 31.08
CA VAL A 450 -8.05 10.16 32.45
C VAL A 450 -8.66 11.54 32.61
N CYS A 451 -9.83 11.59 33.25
CA CYS A 451 -10.45 12.85 33.64
C CYS A 451 -9.60 13.55 34.71
N LEU A 452 -8.81 14.55 34.31
CA LEU A 452 -7.95 15.29 35.24
C LEU A 452 -8.74 15.99 36.36
N LYS A 453 -9.97 16.45 36.07
CA LYS A 453 -10.83 17.09 37.07
C LYS A 453 -11.26 16.06 38.13
N PHE A 454 -11.81 14.92 37.70
CA PHE A 454 -12.17 13.84 38.62
C PHE A 454 -10.96 13.32 39.40
N SER A 455 -9.82 13.11 38.74
CA SER A 455 -8.60 12.64 39.39
C SER A 455 -8.10 13.61 40.46
N SER A 456 -8.20 14.92 40.23
CA SER A 456 -7.67 15.93 41.17
C SER A 456 -8.64 16.30 42.29
N THR A 457 -9.95 16.32 42.04
CA THR A 457 -10.96 16.78 43.02
C THR A 457 -11.87 15.66 43.54
N GLY A 458 -11.86 14.49 42.91
CA GLY A 458 -12.80 13.39 43.14
C GLY A 458 -14.22 13.67 42.63
N ARG A 459 -14.44 14.75 41.87
CA ARG A 459 -15.75 15.16 41.35
C ARG A 459 -15.62 15.64 39.92
N CYS A 460 -16.61 15.36 39.08
CA CYS A 460 -16.63 15.81 37.68
C CYS A 460 -17.97 16.47 37.35
N ASP A 461 -17.95 17.81 37.21
CA ASP A 461 -19.17 18.61 36.94
C ASP A 461 -19.50 18.69 35.43
N ARG A 462 -19.01 17.75 34.61
CA ARG A 462 -19.37 17.64 33.19
C ARG A 462 -20.39 16.52 32.99
N PRO A 463 -21.71 16.78 33.12
CA PRO A 463 -22.70 15.98 32.44
C PRO A 463 -22.72 16.45 30.97
N VAL A 464 -22.50 15.53 30.03
CA VAL A 464 -22.86 15.79 28.63
C VAL A 464 -24.16 15.04 28.42
N ASP A 465 -25.27 15.76 28.28
CA ASP A 465 -26.57 15.23 27.83
C ASP A 465 -27.03 13.93 28.52
N GLY A 466 -27.04 13.92 29.86
CA GLY A 466 -27.48 12.75 30.65
C GLY A 466 -26.52 11.54 30.63
N ARG A 467 -25.32 11.66 30.03
CA ARG A 467 -24.27 10.64 30.03
C ARG A 467 -23.08 11.04 30.91
N LEU A 468 -22.42 10.02 31.44
CA LEU A 468 -21.16 10.12 32.20
C LEU A 468 -20.09 10.85 31.37
N CYS A 469 -19.14 11.50 32.04
CA CYS A 469 -18.02 12.19 31.41
C CYS A 469 -17.36 11.32 30.32
N GLY A 470 -17.09 11.89 29.14
CA GLY A 470 -16.42 11.17 28.03
C GLY A 470 -14.99 10.72 28.35
N PHE A 471 -14.40 11.23 29.44
CA PHE A 471 -13.09 10.84 29.93
C PHE A 471 -13.19 9.67 30.91
N TRP A 472 -12.12 8.87 31.02
CA TRP A 472 -12.11 7.75 31.94
C TRP A 472 -12.11 8.20 33.40
N HIS A 473 -12.97 7.56 34.20
CA HIS A 473 -13.07 7.68 35.65
C HIS A 473 -12.70 6.32 36.27
N SER A 474 -11.83 6.33 37.27
CA SER A 474 -11.63 5.19 38.16
C SER A 474 -12.72 5.16 39.24
N ASP A 475 -13.08 3.97 39.74
CA ASP A 475 -14.01 3.81 40.87
C ASP A 475 -13.48 4.50 42.14
N THR A 476 -12.15 4.57 42.27
CA THR A 476 -11.42 5.27 43.34
C THR A 476 -10.79 6.56 42.83
N ARG A 477 -10.41 7.50 43.72
CA ARG A 477 -9.62 8.70 43.34
C ARG A 477 -8.22 8.38 42.78
N HIS A 478 -7.79 7.13 42.90
CA HIS A 478 -6.51 6.62 42.41
C HIS A 478 -6.77 5.48 41.44
N GLU A 479 -5.94 5.36 40.43
CA GLU A 479 -6.03 4.24 39.49
C GLU A 479 -5.41 2.97 40.08
N THR A 480 -6.09 1.83 39.93
CA THR A 480 -5.56 0.53 40.34
C THR A 480 -4.46 0.07 39.40
N VAL A 481 -3.51 -0.74 39.90
CA VAL A 481 -2.43 -1.29 39.08
C VAL A 481 -2.96 -2.09 37.89
N GLY A 482 -4.05 -2.84 38.06
CA GLY A 482 -4.70 -3.58 36.96
C GLY A 482 -5.22 -2.67 35.86
N ALA A 483 -6.04 -1.66 36.21
CA ALA A 483 -6.60 -0.70 35.24
C ALA A 483 -5.49 0.08 34.51
N PHE A 484 -4.41 0.42 35.22
CA PHE A 484 -3.24 1.06 34.62
C PHE A 484 -2.57 0.18 33.57
N ASN A 485 -2.33 -1.12 33.87
CA ASN A 485 -1.72 -2.05 32.93
C ASN A 485 -2.62 -2.33 31.71
N GLU A 486 -3.94 -2.40 31.89
CA GLU A 486 -4.88 -2.50 30.77
C GLU A 486 -4.79 -1.28 29.85
N ARG A 487 -4.74 -0.07 30.41
CA ARG A 487 -4.58 1.15 29.60
C ARG A 487 -3.23 1.18 28.88
N VAL A 488 -2.15 0.75 29.54
CA VAL A 488 -0.82 0.60 28.91
C VAL A 488 -0.91 -0.38 27.74
N ARG A 489 -1.53 -1.54 27.95
CA ARG A 489 -1.73 -2.56 26.90
C ARG A 489 -2.47 -1.98 25.70
N VAL A 490 -3.55 -1.22 25.91
CA VAL A 490 -4.28 -0.58 24.81
C VAL A 490 -3.35 0.35 24.01
N HIS A 491 -2.55 1.19 24.67
CA HIS A 491 -1.60 2.06 23.95
C HIS A 491 -0.56 1.28 23.14
N LEU A 492 -0.04 0.18 23.70
CA LEU A 492 0.90 -0.71 23.01
C LEU A 492 0.27 -1.39 21.78
N LEU A 493 -0.99 -1.84 21.91
CA LEU A 493 -1.76 -2.42 20.81
C LEU A 493 -2.07 -1.38 19.72
N VAL A 494 -2.39 -0.14 20.09
CA VAL A 494 -2.59 0.95 19.11
C VAL A 494 -1.32 1.20 18.31
N ILE A 495 -0.16 1.32 18.97
CA ILE A 495 1.13 1.48 18.30
C ILE A 495 1.38 0.31 17.35
N THR A 496 1.12 -0.92 17.80
CA THR A 496 1.32 -2.13 16.99
C THR A 496 0.37 -2.22 15.80
N ALA A 497 -0.90 -1.84 15.96
CA ALA A 497 -1.86 -1.79 14.86
C ALA A 497 -1.42 -0.79 13.79
N LEU A 498 -1.05 0.43 14.21
CA LEU A 498 -0.61 1.51 13.33
C LEU A 498 0.77 1.26 12.70
N ASP A 499 1.61 0.39 13.26
CA ASP A 499 2.89 -0.01 12.64
C ASP A 499 2.69 -0.69 11.29
N ASN A 500 1.54 -1.32 11.10
CA ASN A 500 1.19 -1.91 9.82
C ASN A 500 0.93 -0.86 8.71
N PHE A 501 0.94 0.45 9.02
CA PHE A 501 0.79 1.51 8.03
C PHE A 501 2.02 1.58 7.10
N THR A 502 1.83 1.27 5.83
CA THR A 502 2.89 1.24 4.82
C THR A 502 2.86 2.48 3.93
N ALA A 503 4.01 3.07 3.64
CA ALA A 503 4.10 4.06 2.56
C ALA A 503 3.84 3.37 1.21
N ILE A 504 2.87 3.87 0.44
CA ILE A 504 2.52 3.31 -0.88
C ILE A 504 3.22 4.18 -1.92
N GLU A 505 4.14 3.58 -2.68
CA GLU A 505 4.79 4.24 -3.81
C GLU A 505 3.79 4.39 -4.97
N ARG A 506 3.17 5.57 -5.11
CA ARG A 506 2.38 5.88 -6.31
C ARG A 506 3.32 6.19 -7.47
N ARG A 507 3.52 5.21 -8.36
CA ARG A 507 4.40 5.32 -9.54
C ARG A 507 3.98 6.38 -10.58
N ASN A 508 2.73 6.83 -10.57
CA ASN A 508 2.15 7.63 -11.67
C ASN A 508 1.51 8.97 -11.24
N ALA A 509 1.78 9.48 -10.03
CA ALA A 509 1.33 10.85 -9.71
C ALA A 509 2.27 11.85 -10.39
N GLY A 510 1.84 12.35 -11.56
CA GLY A 510 2.54 13.40 -12.29
C GLY A 510 2.80 14.65 -11.43
N GLU A 511 3.99 15.22 -11.62
CA GLU A 511 4.45 16.61 -11.40
C GLU A 511 4.03 17.43 -10.16
N SER A 512 3.31 16.86 -9.19
CA SER A 512 3.10 17.48 -7.89
C SER A 512 4.09 16.89 -6.88
N GLN A 513 4.88 17.77 -6.27
CA GLN A 513 5.79 17.55 -5.13
C GLN A 513 5.66 16.18 -4.45
N ASP A 514 6.58 15.26 -4.75
CA ASP A 514 6.89 14.01 -4.04
C ASP A 514 5.66 13.25 -3.45
N PRO A 515 5.01 12.35 -4.21
CA PRO A 515 3.83 11.61 -3.74
C PRO A 515 4.08 10.74 -2.48
N ASN A 516 5.33 10.41 -2.15
CA ASN A 516 5.68 9.68 -0.93
C ASN A 516 5.65 10.55 0.33
N ARG A 517 5.77 11.87 0.17
CA ARG A 517 5.83 12.82 1.28
C ARG A 517 4.58 12.76 2.15
N GLY A 518 3.38 12.69 1.55
CA GLY A 518 2.12 12.65 2.30
C GLY A 518 1.87 11.35 3.09
N ALA A 519 2.37 10.20 2.64
CA ALA A 519 2.22 8.94 3.38
C ALA A 519 3.24 8.83 4.52
N GLU A 520 4.49 9.22 4.27
CA GLU A 520 5.54 9.25 5.29
C GLU A 520 5.25 10.30 6.37
N GLU A 521 4.77 11.49 6.00
CA GLU A 521 4.34 12.53 6.95
C GLU A 521 3.20 12.03 7.85
N ARG A 522 2.23 11.28 7.30
CA ARG A 522 1.15 10.67 8.10
C ARG A 522 1.67 9.62 9.08
N ARG A 523 2.57 8.74 8.64
CA ARG A 523 3.21 7.75 9.52
C ARG A 523 3.99 8.44 10.63
N ASN A 524 4.81 9.44 10.28
CA ASN A 524 5.57 10.24 11.24
C ASN A 524 4.65 10.93 12.25
N PHE A 525 3.50 11.44 11.80
CA PHE A 525 2.48 12.01 12.69
C PHE A 525 1.90 10.97 13.66
N PHE A 526 1.56 9.77 13.19
CA PHE A 526 1.06 8.69 14.07
C PHE A 526 2.09 8.30 15.13
N GLN A 527 3.35 8.13 14.73
CA GLN A 527 4.45 7.78 15.63
C GLN A 527 4.64 8.84 16.71
N ARG A 528 4.74 10.11 16.32
CA ARG A 528 4.90 11.22 17.29
C ARG A 528 3.73 11.31 18.25
N TYR A 529 2.50 11.25 17.73
CA TYR A 529 1.30 11.37 18.54
C TYR A 529 1.20 10.26 19.59
N TRP A 530 1.35 8.98 19.20
CA TRP A 530 1.19 7.88 20.15
C TRP A 530 2.38 7.66 21.07
N LEU A 531 3.60 7.99 20.64
CA LEU A 531 4.74 8.05 21.56
C LEU A 531 4.54 9.15 22.61
N ALA A 532 3.97 10.31 22.25
CA ALA A 532 3.62 11.35 23.21
C ALA A 532 2.54 10.89 24.20
N ARG A 533 1.56 10.10 23.74
CA ARG A 533 0.53 9.50 24.61
C ARG A 533 1.14 8.48 25.57
N LEU A 534 2.00 7.61 25.08
CA LEU A 534 2.75 6.66 25.92
C LEU A 534 3.64 7.39 26.93
N PHE A 535 4.26 8.51 26.52
CA PHE A 535 5.01 9.38 27.42
C PHE A 535 4.12 10.01 28.50
N GLN A 536 2.89 10.43 28.17
CA GLN A 536 1.94 10.94 29.17
C GLN A 536 1.49 9.87 30.16
N VAL A 537 1.38 8.61 29.75
CA VAL A 537 1.11 7.50 30.68
C VAL A 537 2.27 7.31 31.66
N ARG A 538 3.50 7.56 31.20
CA ARG A 538 4.72 7.51 32.01
C ARG A 538 4.86 8.69 32.97
N TYR A 539 4.69 9.90 32.45
CA TYR A 539 4.80 11.16 33.18
C TYR A 539 3.43 11.82 33.20
N PRO A 540 2.47 11.28 33.97
CA PRO A 540 1.14 11.85 34.00
C PRO A 540 1.16 13.22 34.66
N VAL A 541 0.33 14.11 34.15
CA VAL A 541 0.15 15.45 34.73
C VAL A 541 -0.48 15.36 36.12
N ALA A 542 -1.43 14.44 36.30
CA ALA A 542 -2.00 14.10 37.60
C ALA A 542 -1.30 12.84 38.15
N LEU A 543 -0.52 13.02 39.21
CA LEU A 543 0.41 11.99 39.71
C LEU A 543 -0.30 10.73 40.25
N ASN A 544 -1.58 10.80 40.56
CA ASN A 544 -2.41 9.66 40.99
C ASN A 544 -2.94 8.77 39.84
N THR A 545 -2.67 9.12 38.58
CA THR A 545 -3.15 8.38 37.40
C THR A 545 -2.18 7.30 36.92
N GLY A 546 -1.34 6.81 37.84
CA GLY A 546 -0.41 5.71 37.58
C GLY A 546 1.05 6.15 37.46
N ASN A 547 1.94 5.15 37.45
CA ASN A 547 3.38 5.33 37.39
C ASN A 547 4.00 4.13 36.68
N LEU A 548 5.13 4.30 36.01
CA LEU A 548 5.82 3.21 35.32
C LEU A 548 6.26 2.06 36.23
N THR A 549 6.48 2.32 37.52
CA THR A 549 6.75 1.25 38.49
C THR A 549 5.56 0.32 38.73
N HIS A 550 4.40 0.64 38.16
CA HIS A 550 3.20 -0.18 38.17
C HIS A 550 3.04 -0.99 36.89
N ILE A 551 3.92 -0.84 35.88
CA ILE A 551 3.90 -1.75 34.73
C ILE A 551 4.39 -3.13 35.21
N VAL A 552 3.55 -4.13 34.99
CA VAL A 552 3.84 -5.55 35.25
C VAL A 552 3.75 -6.29 33.91
N PRO A 553 4.87 -6.75 33.32
CA PRO A 553 4.87 -7.34 31.97
C PRO A 553 4.09 -8.63 31.94
N ASP A 554 4.19 -9.42 33.01
CA ASP A 554 3.54 -10.72 33.14
C ASP A 554 2.01 -10.61 33.12
N VAL A 555 1.47 -9.44 33.48
CA VAL A 555 0.03 -9.14 33.44
C VAL A 555 -0.41 -8.64 32.06
N ILE A 556 0.52 -8.19 31.21
CA ILE A 556 0.21 -7.68 29.88
C ILE A 556 0.52 -8.78 28.84
N PRO A 557 -0.50 -9.36 28.18
CA PRO A 557 -0.28 -10.33 27.12
C PRO A 557 0.59 -9.78 25.98
N ASP A 558 1.50 -10.61 25.46
CA ASP A 558 2.42 -10.32 24.36
C ASP A 558 3.32 -9.08 24.56
N PHE A 559 3.55 -8.68 25.81
CA PHE A 559 4.25 -7.45 26.15
C PHE A 559 5.59 -7.28 25.42
N ASN A 560 6.42 -8.35 25.36
CA ASN A 560 7.73 -8.30 24.71
C ASN A 560 7.64 -8.06 23.19
N GLY A 561 6.65 -8.68 22.53
CA GLY A 561 6.39 -8.47 21.10
C GLY A 561 5.94 -7.03 20.83
N LEU A 562 4.99 -6.53 21.62
CA LEU A 562 4.50 -5.15 21.51
C LEU A 562 5.61 -4.11 21.77
N MET A 563 6.46 -4.34 22.77
CA MET A 563 7.53 -3.42 23.13
C MET A 563 8.63 -3.34 22.06
N THR A 564 8.86 -4.42 21.31
CA THR A 564 9.84 -4.42 20.20
C THR A 564 9.46 -3.39 19.14
N ILE A 565 8.17 -3.25 18.83
CA ILE A 565 7.66 -2.26 17.87
C ILE A 565 7.81 -0.84 18.42
N VAL A 566 7.55 -0.64 19.73
CA VAL A 566 7.77 0.66 20.38
C VAL A 566 9.24 1.09 20.30
N ARG A 567 10.18 0.17 20.56
CA ARG A 567 11.63 0.46 20.43
C ARG A 567 12.00 0.84 19.00
N GLN A 568 11.46 0.13 18.02
CA GLN A 568 11.65 0.45 16.60
C GLN A 568 11.13 1.86 16.26
N TRP A 569 9.91 2.21 16.71
CA TRP A 569 9.34 3.54 16.51
C TRP A 569 10.18 4.65 17.15
N ILE A 570 10.73 4.41 18.35
CA ILE A 570 11.64 5.34 19.02
C ILE A 570 12.91 5.57 18.18
N GLU A 571 13.54 4.50 17.67
CA GLU A 571 14.71 4.63 16.78
C GLU A 571 14.36 5.39 15.50
N GLU A 572 13.22 5.05 14.87
CA GLU A 572 12.76 5.69 13.63
C GLU A 572 12.48 7.17 13.82
N VAL A 573 11.78 7.56 14.90
CA VAL A 573 11.51 8.98 15.19
C VAL A 573 12.81 9.73 15.41
N LEU A 574 13.76 9.20 16.19
CA LEU A 574 15.08 9.82 16.38
C LEU A 574 15.86 9.97 15.06
N ARG A 575 15.72 9.01 14.14
CA ARG A 575 16.36 9.05 12.82
C ARG A 575 15.68 10.01 11.85
N ALA A 576 14.36 10.11 11.91
CA ALA A 576 13.54 10.92 10.98
C ALA A 576 13.60 12.43 11.27
N GLN A 577 14.08 12.85 12.45
CA GLN A 577 14.21 14.28 12.74
C GLN A 577 15.31 14.92 11.88
N SER A 578 14.90 15.73 10.90
CA SER A 578 15.79 16.50 10.03
C SER A 578 15.79 17.99 10.42
N PRO A 579 16.96 18.62 10.63
CA PRO A 579 17.06 20.06 10.90
C PRO A 579 16.53 20.94 9.75
N ARG A 580 16.45 20.37 8.53
CA ARG A 580 15.94 21.10 7.35
C ARG A 580 14.43 21.29 7.39
N ALA A 581 13.69 20.48 8.14
CA ALA A 581 12.23 20.47 8.12
C ALA A 581 11.56 21.57 8.96
N ARG A 582 12.32 22.47 9.63
CA ARG A 582 11.83 23.60 10.45
C ARG A 582 10.59 23.26 11.31
N SER A 583 10.53 22.07 11.91
CA SER A 583 9.42 21.74 12.82
C SER A 583 9.62 22.47 14.15
N PRO A 584 8.66 23.30 14.60
CA PRO A 584 8.75 23.97 15.90
C PRO A 584 8.78 22.97 17.07
N HIS A 585 8.39 21.71 16.86
CA HIS A 585 8.34 20.69 17.92
C HIS A 585 9.58 19.79 17.98
N MET A 586 10.58 20.02 17.12
CA MET A 586 11.75 19.14 16.99
C MET A 586 12.47 18.89 18.33
N LEU A 587 12.68 19.94 19.13
CA LEU A 587 13.37 19.85 20.43
C LEU A 587 12.59 18.98 21.42
N GLY A 588 11.27 19.21 21.51
CA GLY A 588 10.37 18.43 22.36
C GLY A 588 10.28 16.97 21.93
N ASP A 589 10.15 16.71 20.62
CA ASP A 589 10.08 15.36 20.05
C ASP A 589 11.37 14.57 20.30
N MET A 590 12.54 15.21 20.10
CA MET A 590 13.84 14.60 20.37
C MET A 590 14.03 14.28 21.85
N LEU A 591 13.68 15.22 22.73
CA LEU A 591 13.79 15.03 24.18
C LEU A 591 12.87 13.90 24.65
N MET A 592 11.62 13.89 24.20
CA MET A 592 10.64 12.84 24.48
C MET A 592 11.15 11.47 24.03
N ALA A 593 11.51 11.34 22.75
CA ALA A 593 12.00 10.06 22.20
C ALA A 593 13.27 9.60 22.92
N SER A 594 14.16 10.53 23.28
CA SER A 594 15.39 10.21 24.02
C SER A 594 15.10 9.70 25.43
N MET A 595 14.16 10.31 26.14
CA MET A 595 13.74 9.86 27.47
C MET A 595 13.05 8.50 27.44
N LEU A 596 12.24 8.22 26.40
CA LEU A 596 11.65 6.90 26.19
C LEU A 596 12.74 5.85 25.86
N ALA A 597 13.70 6.18 24.99
CA ALA A 597 14.84 5.32 24.65
C ALA A 597 15.68 4.98 25.88
N ALA A 598 16.02 5.98 26.70
CA ALA A 598 16.82 5.83 27.92
C ALA A 598 16.16 4.92 28.97
N TYR A 599 14.93 4.49 28.76
CA TYR A 599 14.21 3.61 29.67
C TYR A 599 13.81 2.29 29.04
N PHE A 600 13.17 2.31 27.87
CA PHE A 600 12.72 1.08 27.22
C PHE A 600 13.84 0.33 26.52
N ASP A 601 14.98 0.98 26.28
CA ASP A 601 16.09 0.39 25.54
C ASP A 601 17.43 1.08 25.82
N TYR A 602 17.77 1.24 27.11
CA TYR A 602 18.94 2.01 27.54
C TYR A 602 20.24 1.61 26.81
N HIS A 603 20.46 0.29 26.63
CA HIS A 603 21.64 -0.24 25.94
C HIS A 603 21.74 0.21 24.48
N ASN A 604 20.64 0.20 23.72
CA ASN A 604 20.63 0.65 22.34
C ASN A 604 20.37 2.16 22.19
N ALA A 605 19.94 2.85 23.24
CA ALA A 605 19.62 4.26 23.19
C ALA A 605 20.80 5.13 22.72
N ARG A 606 22.02 4.77 23.14
CA ARG A 606 23.26 5.40 22.65
C ARG A 606 23.45 5.20 21.14
N ARG A 607 23.14 4.01 20.63
CA ARG A 607 23.20 3.69 19.20
C ARG A 607 22.14 4.47 18.42
N TYR A 608 20.94 4.64 18.98
CA TYR A 608 19.88 5.47 18.38
C TYR A 608 20.32 6.93 18.26
N ALA A 609 20.88 7.49 19.32
CA ALA A 609 21.43 8.83 19.35
C ALA A 609 22.61 9.03 18.39
N HIS A 610 23.51 8.05 18.25
CA HIS A 610 24.61 8.16 17.28
C HIS A 610 24.08 8.15 15.83
N ARG A 611 22.97 7.46 15.57
CA ARG A 611 22.38 7.34 14.23
C ARG A 611 21.40 8.46 13.88
N SER A 612 21.06 9.34 14.82
CA SER A 612 20.21 10.49 14.54
C SER A 612 20.96 11.54 13.72
N VAL A 613 20.23 12.28 12.88
CA VAL A 613 20.77 13.32 11.99
C VAL A 613 21.46 14.45 12.76
N THR A 614 21.16 14.60 14.05
CA THR A 614 21.74 15.59 14.97
C THR A 614 23.25 15.49 15.13
N ASN A 615 23.81 14.28 15.16
CA ASN A 615 25.26 14.08 15.29
C ASN A 615 26.01 14.18 13.96
N LEU A 616 25.31 14.17 12.82
CA LEU A 616 25.91 14.13 11.48
C LEU A 616 26.04 15.52 10.82
N ARG A 617 25.42 16.58 11.36
CA ARG A 617 25.31 17.90 10.71
C ARG A 617 25.42 19.09 11.65
N GLU A 618 26.48 19.12 12.46
CA GLU A 618 26.80 20.16 13.45
C GLU A 618 26.69 21.62 12.89
N PHE A 619 27.14 21.85 11.64
CA PHE A 619 27.08 23.17 10.99
C PHE A 619 25.65 23.73 10.81
N ILE A 620 24.64 22.89 10.59
CA ILE A 620 23.26 23.35 10.35
C ILE A 620 22.60 23.82 11.66
N PHE A 621 22.94 23.21 12.79
CA PHE A 621 22.43 23.61 14.10
C PHE A 621 23.03 24.95 14.57
N ILE A 622 24.29 25.23 14.20
CA ILE A 622 24.94 26.52 14.42
C ILE A 622 24.22 27.64 13.66
N ALA A 623 23.94 27.42 12.37
CA ALA A 623 23.25 28.40 11.52
C ALA A 623 21.79 28.66 11.94
N GLN A 624 21.16 27.74 12.68
CA GLN A 624 19.75 27.82 13.10
C GLN A 624 19.53 28.35 14.53
N GLY A 625 20.58 28.83 15.21
CA GLY A 625 20.44 29.43 16.55
C GLY A 625 20.30 28.43 17.70
N PHE A 626 20.51 27.14 17.45
CA PHE A 626 20.57 26.09 18.49
C PHE A 626 21.94 26.01 19.19
N HIS A 627 22.79 27.03 19.02
CA HIS A 627 24.19 27.05 19.45
C HIS A 627 24.52 28.30 20.28
N ARG A 628 25.23 28.11 21.39
CA ARG A 628 26.15 29.12 21.96
C ARG A 628 27.57 28.58 21.78
N SER A 629 28.49 29.43 21.31
CA SER A 629 29.98 29.37 21.19
C SER A 629 30.79 28.05 21.34
N ARG A 630 30.29 26.94 21.91
CA ARG A 630 30.94 25.61 21.92
C ARG A 630 30.05 24.39 22.27
N ALA A 631 28.71 24.51 22.38
CA ALA A 631 27.84 23.35 22.71
C ALA A 631 26.42 23.44 22.09
N ILE A 632 25.90 22.29 21.64
CA ILE A 632 24.56 22.12 21.04
C ILE A 632 23.54 21.84 22.15
N ALA A 633 22.53 22.69 22.34
CA ALA A 633 21.52 22.51 23.40
C ALA A 633 20.76 21.16 23.31
N VAL A 634 20.51 20.66 22.09
CA VAL A 634 19.94 19.31 21.84
C VAL A 634 20.95 18.21 22.19
N GLY A 635 22.22 18.42 21.86
CA GLY A 635 23.30 17.49 22.18
C GLY A 635 23.47 17.34 23.69
N ASP A 636 23.31 18.43 24.44
CA ASP A 636 23.47 18.49 25.89
C ASP A 636 22.50 17.57 26.66
N SER A 637 21.22 17.51 26.25
CA SER A 637 20.23 16.61 26.88
C SER A 637 20.41 15.15 26.48
N MET A 638 20.77 14.88 25.21
CA MET A 638 21.08 13.52 24.74
C MET A 638 22.37 12.98 25.37
N VAL A 639 23.39 13.83 25.53
CA VAL A 639 24.63 13.50 26.25
C VAL A 639 24.33 13.12 27.68
N TYR A 640 23.48 13.88 28.38
CA TYR A 640 23.07 13.54 29.74
C TYR A 640 22.34 12.20 29.82
N LEU A 641 21.42 11.92 28.89
CA LEU A 641 20.63 10.69 28.90
C LEU A 641 21.43 9.44 28.50
N PHE A 642 22.50 9.57 27.69
CA PHE A 642 23.17 8.43 27.04
C PHE A 642 24.69 8.31 27.28
N ARG A 643 25.36 9.26 27.95
CA ARG A 643 26.80 9.16 28.26
C ARG A 643 27.05 9.03 29.77
N ALA A 644 27.87 8.05 30.13
CA ALA A 644 27.99 7.59 31.50
C ALA A 644 28.81 8.49 32.45
N HIS A 645 29.77 9.33 32.00
CA HIS A 645 30.78 9.78 32.98
C HIS A 645 31.04 11.27 33.28
N HIS A 646 30.87 12.31 32.44
CA HIS A 646 31.44 13.62 32.82
C HIS A 646 30.67 14.91 32.50
N GLN A 647 29.39 14.85 32.11
CA GLN A 647 28.72 16.05 31.56
C GLN A 647 27.33 16.36 32.15
N ARG A 648 27.06 16.07 33.43
CA ARG A 648 25.72 16.36 34.02
C ARG A 648 25.33 17.84 34.08
N ASN A 649 26.30 18.75 34.06
CA ASN A 649 26.06 20.19 33.94
C ASN A 649 25.39 20.58 32.61
N THR A 650 25.46 19.71 31.58
CA THR A 650 24.79 19.95 30.30
C THR A 650 23.27 19.87 30.42
N ALA A 651 22.75 19.03 31.32
CA ALA A 651 21.30 18.94 31.55
C ALA A 651 20.73 20.22 32.18
N ILE A 652 21.44 20.80 33.15
CA ILE A 652 21.08 22.07 33.79
C ILE A 652 21.20 23.21 32.77
N SER A 653 22.27 23.21 31.97
CA SER A 653 22.44 24.18 30.87
C SER A 653 21.33 24.09 29.83
N HIS A 654 20.85 22.89 29.50
CA HIS A 654 19.71 22.67 28.62
C HIS A 654 18.41 23.25 29.20
N ILE A 655 18.12 22.97 30.48
CA ILE A 655 16.94 23.53 31.17
C ILE A 655 16.98 25.05 31.14
N ARG A 656 18.14 25.65 31.48
CA ARG A 656 18.33 27.10 31.42
C ARG A 656 18.11 27.63 30.01
N TYR A 657 18.67 26.99 28.98
CA TYR A 657 18.50 27.41 27.59
C TYR A 657 17.01 27.43 27.19
N VAL A 658 16.26 26.37 27.47
CA VAL A 658 14.84 26.30 27.11
C VAL A 658 14.04 27.42 27.76
N ILE A 659 14.33 27.70 29.04
CA ILE A 659 13.62 28.72 29.84
C ILE A 659 14.02 30.14 29.41
N GLU A 660 15.32 30.43 29.29
CA GLU A 660 15.83 31.77 28.99
C GLU A 660 15.61 32.18 27.53
N GLN A 661 15.67 31.23 26.59
CA GLN A 661 15.42 31.49 25.18
C GLN A 661 13.96 31.31 24.78
N LYS A 662 13.06 31.01 25.74
CA LYS A 662 11.65 30.70 25.49
C LYS A 662 11.46 29.67 24.35
N ALA A 663 12.35 28.66 24.30
CA ALA A 663 12.44 27.71 23.20
C ALA A 663 11.21 26.80 23.13
N ALA A 664 10.86 26.35 21.93
CA ALA A 664 9.71 25.48 21.73
C ALA A 664 9.93 24.08 22.35
N ALA A 665 9.19 23.79 23.42
CA ALA A 665 9.21 22.50 24.10
C ALA A 665 7.82 22.17 24.67
N ASP A 666 7.49 20.88 24.72
CA ASP A 666 6.29 20.42 25.42
C ASP A 666 6.55 20.48 26.93
N VAL A 667 5.67 21.16 27.67
CA VAL A 667 5.82 21.38 29.12
C VAL A 667 5.82 20.06 29.89
N ASN A 668 5.04 19.06 29.48
CA ASN A 668 5.02 17.78 30.18
C ASN A 668 6.32 16.99 29.94
N VAL A 669 6.88 17.07 28.72
CA VAL A 669 8.19 16.49 28.39
C VAL A 669 9.31 17.17 29.18
N LEU A 670 9.31 18.51 29.21
CA LEU A 670 10.27 19.30 29.97
C LEU A 670 10.20 19.00 31.47
N MET A 671 8.99 18.90 32.03
CA MET A 671 8.79 18.54 33.44
C MET A 671 9.31 17.13 33.75
N GLY A 672 9.07 16.15 32.87
CA GLY A 672 9.63 14.81 33.03
C GLY A 672 11.17 14.81 33.02
N PHE A 673 11.78 15.62 32.15
CA PHE A 673 13.24 15.77 32.10
C PHE A 673 13.79 16.44 33.37
N ILE A 674 13.14 17.52 33.83
CA ILE A 674 13.48 18.24 35.06
C ILE A 674 13.38 17.30 36.27
N GLU A 675 12.31 16.51 36.39
CA GLU A 675 12.16 15.51 37.47
C GLU A 675 13.31 14.49 37.47
N ASP A 676 13.73 14.05 36.28
CA ASP A 676 14.84 13.10 36.10
C ASP A 676 16.20 13.71 36.51
N VAL A 677 16.47 14.95 36.12
CA VAL A 677 17.68 15.71 36.51
C VAL A 677 17.74 15.93 38.02
N CYS A 678 16.64 16.38 38.62
CA CYS A 678 16.56 16.68 40.04
C CYS A 678 16.68 15.43 40.92
N MET A 679 16.04 14.32 40.52
CA MET A 679 16.20 13.02 41.19
C MET A 679 17.66 12.57 41.19
N GLN A 680 18.32 12.62 40.04
CA GLN A 680 19.72 12.25 39.92
C GLN A 680 20.59 13.17 40.78
N ALA A 681 20.33 14.48 40.77
CA ALA A 681 21.05 15.44 41.62
C ALA A 681 20.94 15.11 43.12
N VAL A 682 19.73 14.80 43.61
CA VAL A 682 19.51 14.36 45.00
C VAL A 682 20.35 13.13 45.31
N TYR A 683 20.29 12.10 44.46
CA TYR A 683 21.02 10.87 44.67
C TYR A 683 22.53 11.13 44.74
N ILE A 684 23.11 11.78 43.73
CA ILE A 684 24.57 12.03 43.67
C ILE A 684 25.08 12.80 44.88
N GLN A 685 24.35 13.83 45.31
CA GLN A 685 24.78 14.70 46.40
C GLN A 685 24.60 14.04 47.77
N SER A 686 23.69 13.08 47.87
CA SER A 686 23.46 12.31 49.10
C SER A 686 24.48 11.19 49.32
N PHE A 687 25.33 10.86 48.33
CA PHE A 687 26.39 9.84 48.43
C PHE A 687 27.76 10.50 48.66
N PRO A 688 28.34 10.37 49.85
CA PRO A 688 29.65 10.93 50.15
C PRO A 688 30.82 9.97 49.84
N GLY A 689 30.94 9.51 48.59
CA GLY A 689 31.99 8.56 48.19
C GLY A 689 31.52 7.10 48.21
N GLU A 690 32.36 6.17 48.70
CA GLU A 690 32.11 4.71 48.68
C GLU A 690 31.05 4.22 49.69
N GLY A 691 30.47 5.09 50.51
CA GLY A 691 29.47 4.73 51.53
C GLY A 691 27.99 4.85 51.08
N PRO A 692 27.05 4.14 51.73
CA PRO A 692 25.61 4.30 51.47
C PRO A 692 25.11 5.69 51.88
N PRO A 693 24.11 6.26 51.19
CA PRO A 693 23.66 7.62 51.44
C PRO A 693 23.00 7.75 52.81
N GLY A 694 23.29 8.82 53.54
CA GLY A 694 22.79 8.96 54.92
C GLY A 694 21.26 8.94 55.01
N ARG A 695 20.60 9.87 54.30
CA ARG A 695 19.14 10.08 54.33
C ARG A 695 18.64 10.56 52.98
N ILE A 696 17.69 9.86 52.37
CA ILE A 696 17.07 10.24 51.10
C ILE A 696 15.54 10.17 51.24
N LEU A 697 14.86 11.25 50.90
CA LEU A 697 13.40 11.37 50.80
C LEU A 697 13.01 11.54 49.33
N LEU A 698 12.55 10.46 48.71
CA LEU A 698 12.13 10.48 47.30
C LEU A 698 10.84 9.66 47.12
N PRO A 699 9.99 9.99 46.14
CA PRO A 699 8.94 9.08 45.70
C PRO A 699 9.54 7.71 45.35
N ARG A 700 8.82 6.62 45.69
CA ARG A 700 9.26 5.24 45.43
C ARG A 700 9.74 5.06 43.99
N SER A 701 8.96 5.56 43.04
CA SER A 701 9.29 5.45 41.62
C SER A 701 10.57 6.20 41.21
N TRP A 702 10.85 7.32 41.86
CA TRP A 702 12.06 8.10 41.60
C TRP A 702 13.28 7.37 42.15
N MET A 703 13.15 6.82 43.36
CA MET A 703 14.24 6.07 43.98
C MET A 703 14.58 4.80 43.21
N ILE A 704 13.58 4.07 42.71
CA ILE A 704 13.83 2.92 41.83
C ILE A 704 14.61 3.36 40.58
N ARG A 705 14.16 4.41 39.88
CA ARG A 705 14.81 4.89 38.65
C ARG A 705 16.25 5.34 38.86
N VAL A 706 16.53 5.99 40.00
CA VAL A 706 17.86 6.52 40.29
C VAL A 706 18.87 5.40 40.58
N LEU A 707 18.46 4.37 41.33
CA LEU A 707 19.30 3.23 41.71
C LEU A 707 19.75 2.40 40.50
N HIS A 708 18.96 2.38 39.42
CA HIS A 708 19.30 1.63 38.19
C HIS A 708 20.30 2.33 37.26
N ARG A 709 20.59 3.61 37.45
CA ARG A 709 21.47 4.40 36.57
C ARG A 709 22.86 4.67 37.15
N ALA A 710 23.14 4.22 38.36
CA ALA A 710 24.25 4.74 39.15
C ALA A 710 25.59 4.03 38.90
N ASP A 711 26.48 4.73 38.21
CA ASP A 711 27.91 4.93 38.56
C ASP A 711 28.26 6.36 38.17
N SER A 712 28.73 7.21 39.11
CA SER A 712 29.13 8.58 38.76
C SER A 712 29.70 9.44 39.90
N THR A 713 30.48 10.44 39.49
CA THR A 713 31.12 11.48 40.31
C THR A 713 30.16 12.59 40.78
N ARG A 714 30.51 13.27 41.87
CA ARG A 714 29.76 14.38 42.49
C ARG A 714 29.51 15.56 41.53
N ASN A 715 28.31 16.16 41.62
CA ASN A 715 27.95 17.38 40.90
C ASN A 715 28.60 18.64 41.51
N ASN A 716 28.89 19.65 40.68
CA ASN A 716 29.35 20.97 41.15
C ASN A 716 28.21 21.72 41.87
N ARG A 717 28.47 22.18 43.09
CA ARG A 717 27.51 22.89 43.95
C ARG A 717 26.92 24.15 43.29
N ALA A 718 27.73 24.89 42.54
CA ALA A 718 27.29 26.11 41.85
C ALA A 718 26.17 25.86 40.83
N MET A 719 26.09 24.66 40.26
CA MET A 719 25.07 24.30 39.27
C MET A 719 23.70 24.03 39.92
N MET A 720 23.64 23.71 41.22
CA MET A 720 22.37 23.53 41.92
C MET A 720 21.66 24.85 42.20
N ASP A 721 22.42 25.89 42.53
CA ASP A 721 21.89 27.25 42.64
C ASP A 721 21.30 27.69 41.29
N GLU A 722 22.03 27.45 40.20
CA GLU A 722 21.57 27.74 38.83
C GLU A 722 20.29 26.96 38.44
N LEU A 723 20.20 25.69 38.85
CA LEU A 723 19.01 24.87 38.64
C LEU A 723 17.80 25.47 39.39
N ILE A 724 17.91 25.78 40.69
CA ILE A 724 16.81 26.37 41.46
C ILE A 724 16.38 27.72 40.88
N THR A 725 17.32 28.58 40.48
CA THR A 725 17.01 29.84 39.81
C THR A 725 16.24 29.60 38.51
N SER A 726 16.65 28.62 37.71
CA SER A 726 15.95 28.25 36.47
C SER A 726 14.54 27.72 36.75
N LEU A 727 14.37 26.86 37.76
CA LEU A 727 13.06 26.36 38.19
C LEU A 727 12.15 27.48 38.71
N GLY A 728 12.69 28.46 39.45
CA GLY A 728 11.96 29.64 39.89
C GLY A 728 11.46 30.49 38.72
N LYS A 729 12.29 30.70 37.69
CA LYS A 729 11.87 31.36 36.44
C LYS A 729 10.76 30.57 35.73
N LEU A 730 10.88 29.25 35.64
CA LEU A 730 9.84 28.40 35.05
C LEU A 730 8.52 28.48 35.84
N LEU A 731 8.59 28.51 37.17
CA LEU A 731 7.43 28.65 38.05
C LEU A 731 6.65 29.94 37.75
N VAL A 732 7.36 31.05 37.55
CA VAL A 732 6.77 32.34 37.15
C VAL A 732 6.15 32.26 35.76
N ILE A 733 6.86 31.66 34.79
CA ILE A 733 6.36 31.47 33.41
C ILE A 733 5.05 30.67 33.39
N LEU A 734 5.02 29.52 34.10
CA LEU A 734 3.83 28.66 34.17
C LEU A 734 2.63 29.36 34.84
N SER A 735 2.89 30.31 35.73
CA SER A 735 1.87 31.04 36.47
C SER A 735 1.35 32.28 35.73
N ASN A 736 2.21 32.95 34.95
CA ASN A 736 1.84 34.12 34.12
C ASN A 736 1.09 33.74 32.84
N GLY A 737 1.24 32.51 32.34
CA GLY A 737 0.65 32.08 31.07
C GLY A 737 1.41 32.53 29.82
N ASP A 738 2.38 33.44 29.93
CA ASP A 738 3.33 33.80 28.86
C ASP A 738 4.46 32.76 28.75
N GLY A 739 4.10 31.60 28.20
CA GLY A 739 5.03 30.48 27.96
C GLY A 739 6.00 30.67 26.81
N GLY A 740 5.98 31.80 26.08
CA GLY A 740 6.73 31.93 24.83
C GLY A 740 6.33 30.85 23.81
N GLN A 741 7.29 30.03 23.36
CA GLN A 741 7.02 28.91 22.44
C GLN A 741 6.70 27.57 23.14
N LEU A 742 6.56 27.58 24.47
CA LEU A 742 6.13 26.39 25.21
C LEU A 742 4.73 25.96 24.78
N HIS A 743 4.54 24.66 24.65
CA HIS A 743 3.26 24.05 24.28
C HIS A 743 2.89 22.91 25.22
N LEU A 744 1.61 22.55 25.23
CA LEU A 744 1.08 21.42 25.97
C LEU A 744 0.24 20.58 25.00
N ASN A 745 0.74 19.38 24.69
CA ASN A 745 0.12 18.46 23.72
C ASN A 745 -0.07 19.10 22.33
N GLY A 746 0.92 19.90 21.89
CA GLY A 746 0.91 20.59 20.60
C GLY A 746 0.08 21.88 20.55
N GLN A 747 -0.61 22.26 21.63
CA GLN A 747 -1.28 23.56 21.74
C GLN A 747 -0.39 24.58 22.46
N PRO A 748 -0.37 25.86 22.06
CA PRO A 748 0.34 26.90 22.80
C PRO A 748 -0.05 26.89 24.28
N PHE A 749 0.93 27.05 25.18
CA PHE A 749 0.69 27.01 26.63
C PHE A 749 -0.33 28.05 27.09
N SER A 750 -0.42 29.20 26.40
CA SER A 750 -1.43 30.24 26.66
C SER A 750 -2.88 29.76 26.51
N LYS A 751 -3.12 28.67 25.76
CA LYS A 751 -4.45 28.06 25.60
C LYS A 751 -4.71 26.90 26.58
N ALA A 752 -3.77 26.59 27.47
CA ALA A 752 -3.92 25.51 28.43
C ALA A 752 -5.00 25.86 29.48
N SER A 753 -5.73 24.85 29.96
CA SER A 753 -6.72 25.07 31.01
C SER A 753 -6.04 25.39 32.35
N TYR A 754 -6.67 26.28 33.14
CA TYR A 754 -6.19 26.69 34.46
C TYR A 754 -5.83 25.48 35.35
N LEU A 755 -6.64 24.41 35.32
CA LEU A 755 -6.36 23.17 36.06
C LEU A 755 -5.04 22.51 35.64
N ARG A 756 -4.74 22.44 34.33
CA ARG A 756 -3.50 21.81 33.84
C ARG A 756 -2.28 22.61 34.24
N CYS A 757 -2.33 23.94 34.12
CA CYS A 757 -1.26 24.83 34.58
C CYS A 757 -0.99 24.60 36.08
N ASN A 758 -2.06 24.53 36.88
CA ASN A 758 -1.92 24.34 38.31
C ASN A 758 -1.29 23.01 38.69
N LEU A 759 -1.61 21.92 37.99
CA LEU A 759 -1.00 20.62 38.23
C LEU A 759 0.52 20.65 37.93
N HIS A 760 0.96 21.35 36.88
CA HIS A 760 2.38 21.54 36.60
C HIS A 760 3.09 22.41 37.64
N ILE A 761 2.44 23.48 38.11
CA ILE A 761 2.95 24.35 39.20
C ILE A 761 3.14 23.52 40.49
N VAL A 762 2.15 22.72 40.87
CA VAL A 762 2.24 21.87 42.07
C VAL A 762 3.35 20.84 41.93
N ARG A 763 3.50 20.21 40.75
CA ARG A 763 4.63 19.29 40.47
C ARG A 763 5.98 19.96 40.66
N LEU A 764 6.11 21.21 40.18
CA LEU A 764 7.35 21.98 40.31
C LEU A 764 7.63 22.38 41.76
N CYS A 765 6.62 22.85 42.50
CA CYS A 765 6.75 23.15 43.93
C CYS A 765 7.15 21.91 44.74
N GLN A 766 6.53 20.77 44.47
CA GLN A 766 6.91 19.49 45.07
C GLN A 766 8.37 19.12 44.79
N LEU A 767 8.82 19.31 43.55
CA LEU A 767 10.19 19.03 43.16
C LEU A 767 11.19 19.92 43.91
N MET A 768 10.94 21.22 43.96
CA MET A 768 11.80 22.19 44.65
C MET A 768 11.86 21.94 46.16
N ALA A 769 10.72 21.62 46.78
CA ALA A 769 10.68 21.22 48.19
C ALA A 769 11.47 19.93 48.45
N THR A 770 11.37 18.94 47.54
CA THR A 770 12.15 17.69 47.62
C THR A 770 13.65 17.96 47.53
N LEU A 771 14.09 18.84 46.62
CA LEU A 771 15.49 19.26 46.52
C LEU A 771 15.98 19.94 47.79
N GLY A 772 15.27 20.96 48.28
CA GLY A 772 15.67 21.69 49.48
C GLY A 772 15.70 20.82 50.75
N TYR A 773 14.84 19.80 50.83
CA TYR A 773 14.84 18.86 51.94
C TYR A 773 16.06 17.93 51.92
N ASN A 774 16.32 17.29 50.78
CA ASN A 774 17.38 16.28 50.68
C ASN A 774 18.78 16.86 50.76
N LEU A 775 18.97 18.06 50.20
CA LEU A 775 20.30 18.67 50.11
C LEU A 775 20.71 19.39 51.39
N GLY A 776 19.76 19.67 52.29
CA GLY A 776 20.01 20.18 53.65
C GLY A 776 20.71 21.55 53.73
N ASP A 777 20.91 22.23 52.60
CA ASP A 777 21.60 23.50 52.52
C ASP A 777 20.64 24.65 52.82
N VAL A 778 20.93 25.41 53.90
CA VAL A 778 20.12 26.55 54.33
C VAL A 778 20.01 27.60 53.22
N LYS A 779 21.08 27.82 52.45
CA LYS A 779 21.06 28.77 51.33
C LYS A 779 20.09 28.32 50.24
N LEU A 780 20.10 27.03 49.91
CA LEU A 780 19.20 26.46 48.91
C LEU A 780 17.74 26.50 49.37
N GLN A 781 17.49 26.20 50.65
CA GLN A 781 16.15 26.31 51.25
C GLN A 781 15.63 27.75 51.23
N SER A 782 16.50 28.73 51.51
CA SER A 782 16.17 30.15 51.36
C SER A 782 15.83 30.52 49.92
N ASN A 783 16.61 30.06 48.94
CA ASN A 783 16.34 30.31 47.52
C ASN A 783 15.00 29.69 47.06
N VAL A 784 14.68 28.47 47.52
CA VAL A 784 13.38 27.83 47.24
C VAL A 784 12.23 28.61 47.87
N LEU A 785 12.39 29.03 49.13
CA LEU A 785 11.41 29.85 49.83
C LEU A 785 11.19 31.20 49.13
N GLU A 786 12.25 31.83 48.64
CA GLU A 786 12.18 33.06 47.84
C GLU A 786 11.36 32.84 46.56
N CYS A 787 11.60 31.74 45.84
CA CYS A 787 10.80 31.38 44.67
C CYS A 787 9.30 31.26 45.00
N PHE A 788 8.94 30.66 46.15
CA PHE A 788 7.52 30.56 46.55
C PHE A 788 6.93 31.90 46.98
N LYS A 789 7.71 32.79 47.58
CA LYS A 789 7.26 34.17 47.87
C LYS A 789 6.93 34.94 46.59
N THR A 790 7.67 34.71 45.50
CA THR A 790 7.35 35.32 44.19
C THR A 790 6.08 34.76 43.54
N LEU A 791 5.60 33.58 43.96
CA LEU A 791 4.41 32.95 43.41
C LEU A 791 3.11 33.69 43.77
N LYS A 792 3.01 34.22 45.00
CA LYS A 792 1.82 34.93 45.50
C LYS A 792 1.41 36.11 44.59
N PRO A 793 2.25 37.12 44.33
CA PRO A 793 1.86 38.28 43.52
C PRO A 793 1.54 37.86 42.07
N VAL A 794 2.26 36.88 41.54
CA VAL A 794 2.09 36.38 40.17
C VAL A 794 0.74 35.69 39.98
N VAL A 795 0.35 34.78 40.90
CA VAL A 795 -0.94 34.08 40.82
C VAL A 795 -2.11 35.07 40.99
N ILE A 796 -1.97 36.06 41.87
CA ILE A 796 -2.98 37.11 42.05
C ILE A 796 -3.14 37.93 40.76
N ALA A 797 -2.04 38.36 40.14
CA ALA A 797 -2.06 39.10 38.88
C ALA A 797 -2.72 38.27 37.75
N SER A 798 -2.34 36.99 37.62
CA SER A 798 -2.88 36.07 36.62
C SER A 798 -4.39 35.84 36.77
N LEU A 799 -4.87 35.65 38.00
CA LEU A 799 -6.31 35.50 38.29
C LEU A 799 -7.11 36.78 38.01
N ARG A 800 -6.54 37.96 38.31
CA ARG A 800 -7.17 39.25 37.99
C ARG A 800 -7.30 39.49 36.49
N MET A 801 -6.31 39.07 35.71
CA MET A 801 -6.37 39.15 34.24
C MET A 801 -7.36 38.16 33.64
N SER A 802 -7.54 36.99 34.26
CA SER A 802 -8.35 35.90 33.72
C SER A 802 -9.85 36.00 34.07
N SER A 803 -10.23 36.79 35.07
CA SER A 803 -11.63 36.96 35.50
C SER A 803 -11.92 38.44 35.81
N PRO A 804 -12.81 39.09 35.03
CA PRO A 804 -13.19 40.49 35.24
C PRO A 804 -13.74 40.76 36.64
N ASP A 805 -14.47 39.79 37.20
CA ASP A 805 -15.10 39.84 38.52
C ASP A 805 -14.08 39.91 39.67
N LEU A 806 -12.83 39.49 39.44
CA LEU A 806 -11.76 39.48 40.45
C LEU A 806 -10.92 40.75 40.45
N SER A 807 -11.13 41.66 39.50
CA SER A 807 -10.36 42.91 39.40
C SER A 807 -10.48 43.81 40.64
N ARG A 808 -11.64 43.78 41.32
CA ARG A 808 -11.95 44.55 42.53
C ARG A 808 -11.93 43.72 43.82
N ALA A 809 -11.65 42.42 43.73
CA ALA A 809 -11.63 41.53 44.90
C ALA A 809 -10.38 41.76 45.76
N SER A 810 -10.53 41.59 47.08
CA SER A 810 -9.38 41.67 48.00
C SER A 810 -8.35 40.57 47.71
N GLU A 811 -7.09 40.77 48.09
CA GLU A 811 -6.07 39.73 47.92
C GLU A 811 -6.47 38.42 48.60
N THR A 812 -7.12 38.52 49.77
CA THR A 812 -7.61 37.36 50.52
C THR A 812 -8.65 36.59 49.72
N ASP A 813 -9.64 37.26 49.13
CA ASP A 813 -10.69 36.61 48.33
C ASP A 813 -10.12 35.92 47.08
N ILE A 814 -9.11 36.53 46.45
CA ILE A 814 -8.44 35.95 45.27
C ILE A 814 -7.65 34.71 45.67
N ILE A 815 -6.96 34.73 46.81
CA ILE A 815 -6.24 33.56 47.34
C ILE A 815 -7.22 32.46 47.73
N GLU A 816 -8.40 32.80 48.28
CA GLU A 816 -9.43 31.82 48.61
C GLU A 816 -10.00 31.13 47.37
N ARG A 817 -10.14 31.88 46.27
CA ARG A 817 -10.57 31.37 44.96
C ARG A 817 -9.45 30.69 44.16
N SER A 818 -8.20 30.81 44.59
CA SER A 818 -7.08 30.09 43.98
C SER A 818 -7.22 28.57 44.19
N SER A 819 -6.62 27.78 43.31
CA SER A 819 -6.71 26.32 43.42
C SER A 819 -6.24 25.83 44.79
N SER A 820 -7.07 25.00 45.43
CA SER A 820 -6.75 24.34 46.71
C SER A 820 -5.44 23.55 46.67
N LEU A 821 -4.97 23.17 45.48
CA LEU A 821 -3.72 22.46 45.28
C LEU A 821 -2.49 23.38 45.41
N ILE A 822 -2.58 24.66 45.03
CA ILE A 822 -1.45 25.61 45.05
C ILE A 822 -1.48 26.48 46.30
N ARG A 823 -2.68 26.81 46.81
CA ARG A 823 -2.88 27.69 47.97
C ARG A 823 -1.91 27.43 49.14
N PRO A 824 -1.60 26.17 49.53
CA PRO A 824 -0.64 25.90 50.60
C PRO A 824 0.78 26.42 50.32
N PHE A 825 1.25 26.35 49.07
CA PHE A 825 2.59 26.80 48.69
C PHE A 825 2.70 28.33 48.58
N ILE A 826 1.61 29.00 48.17
CA ILE A 826 1.53 30.47 48.09
C ILE A 826 1.65 31.12 49.48
N LEU A 827 1.13 30.45 50.50
CA LEU A 827 1.06 30.99 51.86
C LEU A 827 2.34 30.76 52.69
N CYS A 828 3.34 30.08 52.13
CA CYS A 828 4.58 29.75 52.83
C CYS A 828 5.46 30.99 53.07
N LYS A 829 5.71 31.30 54.35
CA LYS A 829 6.64 32.33 54.84
C LYS A 829 7.91 31.73 55.42
N THR A 830 7.85 30.50 55.92
CA THR A 830 8.99 29.76 56.49
C THR A 830 9.22 28.42 55.80
N TRP A 831 10.43 27.87 55.91
CA TRP A 831 10.73 26.52 55.40
C TRP A 831 9.87 25.43 56.05
N THR A 832 9.51 25.60 57.33
CA THR A 832 8.63 24.65 58.03
C THR A 832 7.23 24.60 57.42
N GLU A 833 6.71 25.74 56.96
CA GLU A 833 5.44 25.82 56.23
C GLU A 833 5.54 25.20 54.84
N VAL A 834 6.68 25.34 54.16
CA VAL A 834 6.96 24.63 52.89
C VAL A 834 6.83 23.12 53.07
N MET A 835 7.46 22.57 54.12
CA MET A 835 7.37 21.15 54.42
C MET A 835 5.95 20.72 54.85
N ARG A 836 5.21 21.60 55.53
CA ARG A 836 3.79 21.37 55.89
C ARG A 836 2.87 21.39 54.66
N ALA A 837 3.15 22.22 53.66
CA ALA A 837 2.44 22.27 52.38
C ALA A 837 2.79 21.06 51.49
N PHE A 838 4.05 20.64 51.51
CA PHE A 838 4.58 19.53 50.74
C PHE A 838 3.90 18.19 51.11
N GLN A 839 3.74 17.89 52.40
CA GLN A 839 3.26 16.59 52.87
C GLN A 839 1.84 16.21 52.37
N PRO A 840 0.79 17.04 52.54
CA PRO A 840 -0.53 16.74 51.98
C PRO A 840 -0.51 16.67 50.45
N SER A 841 0.33 17.48 49.81
CA SER A 841 0.47 17.48 48.35
C SER A 841 1.00 16.14 47.82
N MET A 842 1.79 15.43 48.63
CA MET A 842 2.35 14.13 48.26
C MET A 842 1.32 12.98 48.40
N LYS A 843 0.32 13.12 49.26
CA LYS A 843 -0.81 12.15 49.31
C LYS A 843 -1.65 12.16 48.03
N LEU A 844 -1.61 13.25 47.25
CA LEU A 844 -2.25 13.33 45.92
C LEU A 844 -1.50 12.53 44.83
N ARG A 845 -0.33 11.94 45.11
CA ARG A 845 0.39 11.06 44.16
C ARG A 845 -0.20 9.65 44.05
N GLY A 846 -1.22 9.32 44.85
CA GLY A 846 -1.85 8.00 44.81
C GLY A 846 -0.87 6.87 45.17
N PRO A 847 -0.71 5.83 44.33
CA PRO A 847 0.08 4.63 44.67
C PRO A 847 1.61 4.83 44.73
N ASP A 848 2.15 5.96 44.25
CA ASP A 848 3.59 6.26 44.35
C ASP A 848 3.93 6.86 45.72
N GLU A 849 4.11 5.97 46.70
CA GLU A 849 4.41 6.33 48.10
C GLU A 849 5.73 7.12 48.24
N LEU A 850 5.74 8.04 49.21
CA LEU A 850 6.95 8.78 49.57
C LEU A 850 7.80 7.94 50.51
N ILE A 851 9.05 7.66 50.11
CA ILE A 851 9.97 6.83 50.88
C ILE A 851 11.05 7.69 51.52
N LEU A 852 11.29 7.45 52.81
CA LEU A 852 12.47 7.89 53.52
C LEU A 852 13.44 6.72 53.66
N ALA A 853 14.46 6.66 52.81
CA ALA A 853 15.53 5.68 52.90
C ALA A 853 16.63 6.17 53.84
N HIS A 854 17.06 5.33 54.78
CA HIS A 854 18.14 5.66 55.70
C HIS A 854 19.05 4.46 56.01
N HIS A 855 20.34 4.73 56.15
CA HIS A 855 21.32 3.70 56.45
C HIS A 855 21.48 3.46 57.98
N GLN A 856 21.50 4.54 58.77
CA GLN A 856 21.67 4.49 60.23
C GLN A 856 20.34 4.62 60.99
N PRO A 857 20.20 4.09 62.21
CA PRO A 857 18.98 4.25 63.02
C PRO A 857 18.71 5.74 63.30
N ILE A 858 17.55 6.22 62.84
CA ILE A 858 17.14 7.62 62.97
C ILE A 858 16.36 7.79 64.30
N ARG A 859 16.77 8.76 65.14
CA ARG A 859 15.99 9.26 66.31
C ARG A 859 14.98 10.37 65.94
N ALA A 860 14.83 10.68 64.66
CA ALA A 860 14.02 11.80 64.18
C ALA A 860 12.52 11.48 64.11
N THR A 861 11.71 12.53 64.23
CA THR A 861 10.27 12.53 64.04
C THR A 861 9.93 11.97 62.65
N ILE A 862 9.25 10.83 62.62
CA ILE A 862 8.75 10.22 61.39
C ILE A 862 7.70 11.17 60.81
N LEU A 863 7.89 11.57 59.55
CA LEU A 863 6.91 12.41 58.87
C LEU A 863 5.63 11.58 58.64
N PRO A 864 4.44 12.07 59.02
CA PRO A 864 3.19 11.33 58.82
C PRO A 864 2.95 11.01 57.34
N GLY A 865 2.70 9.73 57.01
CA GLY A 865 2.45 9.28 55.64
C GLY A 865 3.71 9.03 54.80
N VAL A 866 4.89 8.93 55.41
CA VAL A 866 6.15 8.56 54.75
C VAL A 866 6.56 7.16 55.19
N ARG A 867 6.77 6.25 54.24
CA ARG A 867 7.29 4.91 54.53
C ARG A 867 8.80 5.00 54.76
N CYS A 868 9.25 4.60 55.94
CA CYS A 868 10.66 4.57 56.27
C CYS A 868 11.25 3.22 55.90
N ILE A 869 12.34 3.21 55.13
CA ILE A 869 13.06 2.00 54.74
C ILE A 869 14.49 2.09 55.26
N ARG A 870 14.83 1.15 56.13
CA ARG A 870 16.21 0.96 56.58
C ARG A 870 16.90 0.04 55.59
N TYR A 871 18.08 0.44 55.12
CA TYR A 871 18.83 -0.36 54.17
C TYR A 871 20.32 -0.40 54.51
N THR A 872 20.96 -1.49 54.11
CA THR A 872 22.39 -1.75 54.34
C THR A 872 23.24 -1.36 53.13
N ASN A 873 22.72 -1.61 51.93
CA ASN A 873 23.33 -1.24 50.65
C ASN A 873 22.26 -0.95 49.60
N THR A 874 22.67 -0.40 48.45
CA THR A 874 21.74 0.00 47.38
C THR A 874 20.93 -1.17 46.79
N LYS A 875 21.49 -2.40 46.80
CA LYS A 875 20.79 -3.62 46.34
C LYS A 875 19.68 -4.05 47.31
N ASP A 876 19.95 -3.95 48.62
CA ASP A 876 18.98 -4.18 49.69
C ASP A 876 17.83 -3.16 49.62
N LEU A 877 18.16 -1.88 49.44
CA LEU A 877 17.16 -0.84 49.22
C LEU A 877 16.27 -1.15 48.01
N LEU A 878 16.86 -1.55 46.88
CA LEU A 878 16.11 -1.92 45.68
C LEU A 878 15.22 -3.14 45.92
N ARG A 879 15.71 -4.16 46.63
CA ARG A 879 14.93 -5.35 47.00
C ARG A 879 13.72 -4.99 47.87
N GLN A 880 13.89 -4.11 48.85
CA GLN A 880 12.81 -3.68 49.74
C GLN A 880 11.78 -2.78 49.03
N LEU A 881 12.22 -1.97 48.05
CA LEU A 881 11.34 -1.16 47.22
C LEU A 881 10.53 -1.99 46.21
N THR A 882 11.02 -3.18 45.84
CA THR A 882 10.39 -4.10 44.89
C THR A 882 9.62 -5.23 45.57
N ALA A 883 9.84 -5.48 46.86
CA ALA A 883 9.10 -6.47 47.64
C ALA A 883 7.60 -6.14 47.67
N GLY A 884 6.77 -7.04 47.10
CA GLY A 884 5.30 -6.93 47.06
C GLY A 884 4.70 -6.43 45.74
N HIS A 885 5.52 -5.97 44.78
CA HIS A 885 5.06 -5.61 43.43
C HIS A 885 6.12 -6.05 42.40
N PRO A 886 5.81 -6.95 41.45
CA PRO A 886 6.73 -7.26 40.36
C PRO A 886 6.95 -5.98 39.54
N VAL A 887 8.10 -5.33 39.74
CA VAL A 887 8.46 -4.13 38.98
C VAL A 887 9.08 -4.60 37.68
N PHE A 888 8.51 -4.15 36.56
CA PHE A 888 9.12 -4.39 35.26
C PHE A 888 10.51 -3.77 35.14
N PHE A 889 11.51 -4.60 34.78
CA PHE A 889 12.79 -4.13 34.28
C PHE A 889 13.19 -4.91 33.02
N LEU A 890 13.58 -4.18 31.97
CA LEU A 890 14.32 -4.76 30.86
C LEU A 890 15.80 -4.79 31.25
N SER A 891 16.29 -5.98 31.57
CA SER A 891 17.69 -6.40 31.68
C SER A 891 18.73 -5.28 31.92
N THR A 892 18.96 -4.96 33.20
CA THR A 892 20.28 -4.54 33.70
C THR A 892 21.11 -5.74 34.22
N THR A 893 20.63 -6.97 34.01
CA THR A 893 21.38 -8.21 34.26
C THR A 893 22.50 -8.40 33.23
N SER A 894 23.53 -7.56 33.32
CA SER A 894 24.87 -7.77 32.74
C SER A 894 25.89 -6.81 33.38
N TRP A 895 25.69 -6.38 34.62
CA TRP A 895 26.60 -5.46 35.33
C TRP A 895 27.61 -6.14 36.26
N ASN A 896 27.85 -7.44 36.07
CA ASN A 896 28.96 -8.16 36.69
C ASN A 896 29.66 -8.97 35.59
N ASN A 897 30.65 -8.37 34.93
CA ASN A 897 31.86 -9.02 34.35
C ASN A 897 32.53 -8.05 33.36
N THR A 898 33.03 -6.93 33.89
CA THR A 898 34.13 -6.22 33.24
C THR A 898 35.07 -5.78 34.34
N THR A 899 35.97 -6.68 34.73
CA THR A 899 37.17 -6.32 35.48
C THR A 899 37.91 -5.24 34.69
N SER A 900 38.18 -4.12 35.36
CA SER A 900 38.99 -3.02 34.86
C SER A 900 40.34 -3.53 34.37
N PRO A 901 40.85 -3.11 33.19
CA PRO A 901 42.25 -3.33 32.87
C PRO A 901 43.08 -2.34 33.69
N SER A 902 43.83 -2.88 34.65
CA SER A 902 44.90 -2.17 35.34
C SER A 902 46.01 -1.81 34.35
N GLU A 903 46.52 -0.60 34.49
CA GLU A 903 47.74 -0.12 33.87
C GLU A 903 48.90 -1.10 34.16
N HIS A 904 49.42 -1.76 33.13
CA HIS A 904 50.77 -2.30 33.14
C HIS A 904 51.51 -1.81 31.90
N THR A 905 52.38 -0.84 32.15
CA THR A 905 53.53 -0.47 31.35
C THR A 905 54.42 -1.70 31.19
N ILE A 906 54.63 -2.18 29.96
CA ILE A 906 55.71 -3.11 29.63
C ILE A 906 56.46 -2.54 28.43
N SER A 907 57.70 -2.13 28.67
CA SER A 907 58.68 -1.77 27.65
C SER A 907 59.09 -3.01 26.85
N VAL A 908 59.17 -2.90 25.53
CA VAL A 908 59.79 -3.93 24.69
C VAL A 908 61.11 -3.39 24.14
N ASN A 909 62.20 -4.03 24.55
CA ASN A 909 63.53 -3.88 23.94
C ASN A 909 63.53 -4.58 22.57
N ILE A 910 64.09 -3.88 21.58
CA ILE A 910 64.44 -4.41 20.26
C ILE A 910 65.84 -5.02 20.35
N PRO A 911 66.10 -6.16 19.68
CA PRO A 911 67.33 -6.24 18.90
C PRO A 911 67.08 -6.65 17.44
N ASP A 912 67.90 -6.03 16.59
CA ASP A 912 68.08 -6.23 15.15
C ASP A 912 68.72 -7.59 14.82
N ASP A 913 68.29 -8.22 13.72
CA ASP A 913 69.17 -8.75 12.66
C ASP A 913 68.37 -9.23 11.43
N LEU A 914 68.80 -8.77 10.24
CA LEU A 914 68.30 -9.01 8.86
C LEU A 914 68.67 -10.43 8.32
N PRO A 915 68.36 -10.88 7.06
CA PRO A 915 67.74 -10.18 5.90
C PRO A 915 66.67 -10.96 5.05
N SER A 916 65.93 -10.15 4.27
CA SER A 916 65.34 -10.33 2.93
C SER A 916 65.35 -11.71 2.21
N THR A 917 64.18 -12.23 1.77
CA THR A 917 63.84 -12.54 0.34
C THR A 917 62.45 -13.18 0.11
N ILE A 918 61.81 -12.74 -1.00
CA ILE A 918 60.95 -13.48 -1.96
C ILE A 918 59.45 -13.76 -1.66
N LEU A 919 58.68 -13.36 -2.67
CA LEU A 919 57.28 -13.62 -3.06
C LEU A 919 56.77 -15.05 -2.75
N THR A 920 55.49 -15.17 -2.37
CA THR A 920 54.44 -15.89 -3.15
C THR A 920 53.10 -15.88 -2.41
N ASP A 921 52.03 -15.79 -3.19
CA ASP A 921 50.64 -16.07 -2.84
C ASP A 921 50.49 -17.29 -1.91
N THR A 922 49.67 -17.16 -0.87
CA THR A 922 48.84 -18.24 -0.33
C THR A 922 47.77 -17.64 0.59
N ASP A 923 46.51 -17.98 0.33
CA ASP A 923 45.40 -17.88 1.28
C ASP A 923 45.78 -18.58 2.61
N PRO A 924 45.23 -18.09 3.74
CA PRO A 924 44.71 -19.05 4.69
C PRO A 924 43.36 -18.64 5.32
N GLU A 925 42.44 -19.59 5.23
CA GLU A 925 41.70 -20.18 6.34
C GLU A 925 41.22 -19.28 7.51
N ARG A 926 39.89 -19.11 7.50
CA ARG A 926 38.98 -19.55 8.58
C ARG A 926 39.60 -19.70 9.98
N THR A 927 39.34 -18.72 10.84
CA THR A 927 39.36 -18.90 12.29
C THR A 927 38.01 -18.54 12.90
N ASP A 928 37.53 -19.49 13.70
CA ASP A 928 36.20 -19.59 14.30
C ASP A 928 35.77 -18.40 15.15
N LYS A 929 34.51 -17.98 14.95
CA LYS A 929 33.78 -17.15 15.91
C LYS A 929 32.97 -18.07 16.82
N ALA A 930 33.21 -17.93 18.12
CA ALA A 930 32.42 -18.51 19.19
C ALA A 930 30.92 -18.13 19.09
N PRO A 931 30.00 -19.01 19.57
CA PRO A 931 28.60 -18.99 19.21
C PRO A 931 27.79 -17.97 20.03
N LEU A 932 27.03 -17.12 19.34
CA LEU A 932 25.91 -16.40 19.93
C LEU A 932 24.64 -17.26 19.79
N GLY A 933 23.99 -17.50 20.92
CA GLY A 933 22.89 -18.46 21.09
C GLY A 933 21.75 -18.28 20.09
N LYS A 934 21.35 -19.43 19.52
CA LYS A 934 20.15 -19.60 18.72
C LYS A 934 18.91 -19.42 19.61
N ALA A 935 17.98 -18.56 19.17
CA ALA A 935 16.58 -18.69 19.50
C ALA A 935 15.93 -19.46 18.35
N ASP A 936 15.24 -20.54 18.67
CA ASP A 936 14.62 -21.45 17.71
C ASP A 936 13.53 -20.73 16.89
N ALA A 937 13.77 -20.63 15.58
CA ALA A 937 12.77 -20.39 14.57
C ALA A 937 13.23 -21.13 13.29
N ASP A 938 12.40 -22.07 12.86
CA ASP A 938 12.51 -23.00 11.73
C ASP A 938 13.60 -22.70 10.68
N ASP A 939 14.59 -23.59 10.67
CA ASP A 939 15.67 -23.66 9.69
C ASP A 939 15.16 -24.29 8.39
N HIS A 940 14.71 -23.45 7.46
CA HIS A 940 14.72 -23.79 6.04
C HIS A 940 15.98 -23.19 5.45
N GLY A 941 16.95 -24.07 5.14
CA GLY A 941 18.20 -23.68 4.48
C GLY A 941 17.89 -22.87 3.22
N TYR A 942 18.39 -21.64 3.20
CA TYR A 942 18.15 -20.71 2.09
C TYR A 942 18.56 -21.33 0.76
N THR A 943 17.67 -21.27 -0.22
CA THR A 943 17.97 -21.71 -1.58
C THR A 943 19.05 -20.83 -2.21
N GLU A 944 19.81 -21.37 -3.15
CA GLU A 944 20.88 -20.62 -3.85
C GLU A 944 20.34 -19.34 -4.53
N LYS A 945 19.09 -19.39 -5.00
CA LYS A 945 18.38 -18.23 -5.56
C LYS A 945 18.08 -17.16 -4.50
N GLU A 946 17.72 -17.55 -3.28
CA GLU A 946 17.52 -16.64 -2.16
C GLU A 946 18.85 -16.05 -1.68
N SER A 947 19.95 -16.80 -1.76
CA SER A 947 21.29 -16.32 -1.45
C SER A 947 21.80 -15.31 -2.50
N ASP A 948 21.57 -15.54 -3.80
CA ASP A 948 21.89 -14.57 -4.84
C ASP A 948 20.97 -13.34 -4.78
N ALA A 949 19.68 -13.54 -4.50
CA ALA A 949 18.73 -12.44 -4.29
C ALA A 949 19.12 -11.60 -3.07
N ALA A 950 19.46 -12.22 -1.93
CA ALA A 950 19.97 -11.55 -0.74
C ALA A 950 21.28 -10.80 -1.04
N SER A 951 22.19 -11.40 -1.82
CA SER A 951 23.43 -10.76 -2.26
C SER A 951 23.20 -9.58 -3.20
N ARG A 952 22.19 -9.66 -4.08
CA ARG A 952 21.76 -8.55 -4.96
C ARG A 952 21.10 -7.44 -4.17
N ILE A 953 20.20 -7.77 -3.24
CA ILE A 953 19.55 -6.82 -2.34
C ILE A 953 20.58 -6.17 -1.42
N GLN A 954 21.54 -6.91 -0.88
CA GLN A 954 22.63 -6.37 -0.07
C GLN A 954 23.52 -5.46 -0.91
N ARG A 955 23.88 -5.82 -2.15
CA ARG A 955 24.62 -4.94 -3.07
C ARG A 955 23.84 -3.67 -3.41
N CYS A 956 22.54 -3.77 -3.67
CA CYS A 956 21.67 -2.63 -3.94
C CYS A 956 21.44 -1.76 -2.71
N PHE A 957 21.25 -2.34 -1.53
CA PHE A 957 21.10 -1.64 -0.26
C PHE A 957 22.41 -0.98 0.17
N VAL A 958 23.56 -1.61 -0.07
CA VAL A 958 24.89 -1.00 0.10
C VAL A 958 25.08 0.14 -0.89
N ARG A 959 24.68 0.00 -2.16
CA ARG A 959 24.72 1.09 -3.16
C ARG A 959 23.76 2.24 -2.84
N TYR A 960 22.55 1.95 -2.37
CA TYR A 960 21.53 2.91 -1.95
C TYR A 960 21.96 3.64 -0.67
N ARG A 961 22.49 2.90 0.32
CA ARG A 961 23.09 3.48 1.53
C ARG A 961 24.32 4.32 1.19
N LYS A 962 25.13 3.93 0.20
CA LYS A 962 26.22 4.74 -0.36
C LYS A 962 25.72 6.05 -1.00
N ARG A 963 24.52 6.06 -1.60
CA ARG A 963 23.88 7.29 -2.14
C ARG A 963 23.26 8.17 -1.05
N ILE A 964 22.62 7.57 -0.04
CA ILE A 964 21.88 8.31 1.01
C ILE A 964 22.78 8.85 2.13
N SER A 965 23.90 8.19 2.43
CA SER A 965 24.79 8.61 3.52
C SER A 965 25.67 9.82 3.21
N GLY A 966 25.40 10.55 2.11
CA GLY A 966 26.03 11.85 1.84
C GLY A 966 27.54 11.78 1.86
N GLY A 967 28.14 11.26 0.78
CA GLY A 967 29.54 11.47 0.46
C GLY A 967 30.53 11.13 1.58
N LYS A 968 30.72 9.83 1.85
CA LYS A 968 32.12 9.38 1.85
C LYS A 968 32.46 9.14 0.40
N ALA A 969 33.15 10.14 -0.13
CA ALA A 969 33.90 10.18 -1.35
C ALA A 969 33.99 8.85 -2.11
N GLY A 970 33.57 8.85 -3.38
CA GLY A 970 34.06 7.83 -4.30
C GLY A 970 35.59 7.96 -4.47
N PRO A 971 36.27 7.00 -5.11
CA PRO A 971 37.73 7.04 -5.33
C PRO A 971 38.22 8.38 -5.88
N THR A 972 37.43 9.01 -6.76
CA THR A 972 37.70 10.34 -7.33
C THR A 972 37.68 11.46 -6.29
N TRP A 973 36.70 11.45 -5.39
CA TRP A 973 36.59 12.45 -4.32
C TRP A 973 37.70 12.29 -3.28
N ASP A 974 38.09 11.04 -2.97
CA ASP A 974 39.21 10.76 -2.07
C ASP A 974 40.53 11.21 -2.69
N ALA A 975 40.72 10.98 -4.00
CA ALA A 975 41.91 11.44 -4.73
C ALA A 975 42.03 12.97 -4.74
N PHE A 976 40.95 13.72 -4.97
CA PHE A 976 40.99 15.19 -4.86
C PHE A 976 41.15 15.68 -3.42
N HIS A 977 40.60 14.95 -2.44
CA HIS A 977 40.79 15.26 -1.03
C HIS A 977 42.26 15.07 -0.63
N GLN A 978 42.87 13.95 -1.04
CA GLN A 978 44.28 13.64 -0.81
C GLN A 978 45.19 14.66 -1.51
N ARG A 979 44.92 15.02 -2.77
CA ARG A 979 45.65 16.08 -3.47
C ARG A 979 45.53 17.44 -2.75
N SER A 980 44.34 17.77 -2.24
CA SER A 980 44.12 18.99 -1.44
C SER A 980 44.94 18.98 -0.13
N MET A 981 45.17 17.81 0.47
CA MET A 981 46.01 17.66 1.66
C MET A 981 47.50 17.70 1.32
N GLU A 982 47.93 17.11 0.20
CA GLU A 982 49.30 17.18 -0.30
C GLU A 982 49.73 18.62 -0.61
N LEU A 983 48.91 19.39 -1.33
CA LEU A 983 49.19 20.80 -1.62
C LEU A 983 49.29 21.64 -0.33
N ARG A 984 48.50 21.28 0.68
CA ARG A 984 48.53 21.92 2.01
C ARG A 984 49.83 21.62 2.76
N SER A 985 50.39 20.41 2.60
CA SER A 985 51.66 20.01 3.21
C SER A 985 52.89 20.67 2.55
N ARG A 986 52.78 21.13 1.30
CA ARG A 986 53.86 21.77 0.53
C ARG A 986 53.95 23.30 0.71
N GLY A 987 53.18 23.89 1.61
CA GLY A 987 53.32 25.31 1.98
C GLY A 987 52.55 26.32 1.11
N ILE A 988 51.65 25.86 0.23
CA ILE A 988 50.72 26.77 -0.48
C ILE A 988 49.71 27.29 0.55
N GLY A 989 49.90 28.52 1.02
CA GLY A 989 49.23 29.09 2.19
C GLY A 989 47.71 29.20 2.06
N TYR A 990 47.01 28.90 3.18
CA TYR A 990 45.55 28.85 3.28
C TYR A 990 44.86 30.19 2.93
N ASP A 991 45.56 31.31 3.13
CA ASP A 991 45.00 32.65 2.97
C ASP A 991 45.01 33.17 1.52
N GLN A 992 45.90 32.66 0.65
CA GLN A 992 45.98 33.10 -0.75
C GLN A 992 45.15 32.22 -1.72
N HIS A 993 44.81 30.97 -1.34
CA HIS A 993 44.15 30.00 -2.24
C HIS A 993 42.93 29.29 -1.63
N PHE A 994 42.26 29.88 -0.64
CA PHE A 994 41.07 29.30 0.02
C PHE A 994 39.98 28.84 -0.97
N ILE A 995 39.73 29.65 -2.00
CA ILE A 995 38.73 29.36 -3.04
C ILE A 995 39.14 28.13 -3.86
N TYR A 996 40.42 28.03 -4.23
CA TYR A 996 40.94 26.90 -5.00
C TYR A 996 40.84 25.58 -4.24
N HIS A 997 41.18 25.57 -2.94
CA HIS A 997 41.00 24.39 -2.08
C HIS A 997 39.53 24.00 -1.91
N THR A 998 38.62 24.98 -1.92
CA THR A 998 37.18 24.72 -1.87
C THR A 998 36.70 24.04 -3.16
N TYR A 999 37.23 24.43 -4.32
CA TYR A 999 36.93 23.77 -5.61
C TYR A 999 37.41 22.33 -5.66
N LEU A 1000 38.64 22.05 -5.19
CA LEU A 1000 39.18 20.69 -5.10
C LEU A 1000 38.31 19.78 -4.22
N ARG A 1001 37.75 20.31 -3.13
CA ARG A 1001 36.98 19.52 -2.15
C ARG A 1001 35.49 19.38 -2.46
N GLY A 1002 34.98 20.00 -3.52
CA GLY A 1002 33.54 20.04 -3.79
C GLY A 1002 33.19 20.05 -5.28
N PRO A 1003 33.28 21.19 -5.97
CA PRO A 1003 32.96 21.32 -7.39
C PRO A 1003 33.74 20.41 -8.36
N LEU A 1004 35.07 20.28 -8.21
CA LEU A 1004 35.90 19.54 -9.17
C LEU A 1004 35.62 18.03 -9.25
N PRO A 1005 35.42 17.32 -8.12
CA PRO A 1005 34.95 15.95 -8.16
C PRO A 1005 33.64 15.77 -8.95
N ARG A 1006 32.74 16.76 -8.94
CA ARG A 1006 31.49 16.74 -9.73
C ARG A 1006 31.73 16.99 -11.22
N VAL A 1007 32.65 17.90 -11.56
CA VAL A 1007 33.11 18.08 -12.95
C VAL A 1007 33.66 16.78 -13.51
N MET A 1008 34.45 16.04 -12.72
CA MET A 1008 34.97 14.73 -13.12
C MET A 1008 33.88 13.67 -13.27
N THR A 1009 32.84 13.69 -12.43
CA THR A 1009 31.66 12.82 -12.62
C THR A 1009 31.01 13.08 -13.97
N ILE A 1010 30.83 14.34 -14.38
CA ILE A 1010 30.25 14.68 -15.68
C ILE A 1010 31.13 14.17 -16.83
N LEU A 1011 32.44 14.40 -16.77
CA LEU A 1011 33.37 13.92 -17.80
C LEU A 1011 33.36 12.39 -17.91
N SER A 1012 33.26 11.67 -16.79
CA SER A 1012 33.14 10.20 -16.80
C SER A 1012 31.82 9.74 -17.45
N VAL A 1013 30.74 10.46 -17.20
CA VAL A 1013 29.42 10.17 -17.79
C VAL A 1013 29.42 10.42 -19.30
N LEU A 1014 30.07 11.49 -19.77
CA LEU A 1014 30.26 11.77 -21.20
C LEU A 1014 31.14 10.70 -21.87
N GLN A 1015 32.20 10.24 -21.20
CA GLN A 1015 33.07 9.18 -21.69
C GLN A 1015 32.30 7.85 -21.85
N ASP A 1016 31.47 7.49 -20.86
CA ASP A 1016 30.61 6.32 -20.91
C ASP A 1016 29.56 6.42 -22.04
N ALA A 1017 28.98 7.60 -22.25
CA ALA A 1017 28.03 7.85 -23.34
C ALA A 1017 28.69 7.62 -24.71
N CYS A 1018 29.90 8.13 -24.90
CA CYS A 1018 30.64 7.91 -26.13
C CYS A 1018 31.05 6.43 -26.33
N GLN A 1019 31.43 5.72 -25.26
CA GLN A 1019 31.71 4.28 -25.34
C GLN A 1019 30.47 3.46 -25.74
N ARG A 1020 29.30 3.81 -25.19
CA ARG A 1020 28.03 3.18 -25.61
C ARG A 1020 27.71 3.48 -27.06
N ALA A 1021 27.92 4.71 -27.52
CA ALA A 1021 27.72 5.09 -28.91
C ALA A 1021 28.65 4.33 -29.85
N LYS A 1022 29.93 4.20 -29.50
CA LYS A 1022 30.93 3.40 -30.24
C LYS A 1022 30.48 1.94 -30.37
N LYS A 1023 30.04 1.30 -29.28
CA LYS A 1023 29.53 -0.09 -29.32
C LYS A 1023 28.32 -0.25 -30.24
N ARG A 1024 27.41 0.73 -30.30
CA ARG A 1024 26.27 0.72 -31.23
C ARG A 1024 26.73 0.82 -32.69
N VAL A 1025 27.69 1.68 -32.97
CA VAL A 1025 28.26 1.86 -34.32
C VAL A 1025 29.07 0.63 -34.76
N ASP A 1026 29.89 0.06 -33.89
CA ASP A 1026 30.64 -1.18 -34.17
C ASP A 1026 29.68 -2.37 -34.41
N LYS A 1027 28.53 -2.42 -33.72
CA LYS A 1027 27.48 -3.42 -33.98
C LYS A 1027 26.80 -3.19 -35.34
N ALA A 1028 26.46 -1.95 -35.67
CA ALA A 1028 25.86 -1.59 -36.95
C ALA A 1028 26.77 -1.93 -38.13
N MET A 1029 28.08 -1.69 -37.98
CA MET A 1029 29.12 -2.01 -38.98
C MET A 1029 29.20 -3.52 -39.28
N ARG A 1030 29.00 -4.39 -38.28
CA ARG A 1030 29.00 -5.86 -38.48
C ARG A 1030 27.76 -6.39 -39.22
N THR A 1031 26.73 -5.57 -39.39
CA THR A 1031 25.41 -5.99 -39.91
C THR A 1031 25.05 -5.39 -41.27
N SER A 1032 25.76 -4.37 -41.76
CA SER A 1032 25.47 -3.68 -43.02
C SER A 1032 26.18 -4.33 -44.22
N ARG A 1033 25.46 -4.55 -45.34
CA ARG A 1033 25.96 -5.15 -46.61
C ARG A 1033 26.03 -4.16 -47.79
N SER A 1034 26.06 -2.85 -47.53
CA SER A 1034 26.02 -1.80 -48.56
C SER A 1034 27.14 -0.78 -48.39
N ASP A 1035 27.95 -0.59 -49.44
CA ASP A 1035 29.17 0.25 -49.43
C ASP A 1035 28.89 1.72 -49.05
N VAL A 1036 27.74 2.27 -49.44
CA VAL A 1036 27.34 3.67 -49.13
C VAL A 1036 26.92 3.84 -47.65
N VAL A 1037 26.44 2.77 -47.03
CA VAL A 1037 26.08 2.76 -45.60
C VAL A 1037 27.34 2.57 -44.75
N GLU A 1038 28.30 1.80 -45.24
CA GLU A 1038 29.59 1.57 -44.58
C GLU A 1038 30.41 2.87 -44.46
N ASP A 1039 30.44 3.69 -45.51
CA ASP A 1039 31.18 4.97 -45.52
C ASP A 1039 30.62 6.00 -44.52
N ASN A 1040 29.29 6.06 -44.38
CA ASN A 1040 28.63 6.91 -43.37
C ASN A 1040 28.81 6.39 -41.94
N ILE A 1041 28.85 5.07 -41.74
CA ILE A 1041 29.12 4.43 -40.45
C ILE A 1041 30.59 4.68 -40.05
N LEU A 1042 31.54 4.59 -40.98
CA LEU A 1042 32.96 4.88 -40.76
C LEU A 1042 33.21 6.34 -40.36
N ARG A 1043 32.61 7.30 -41.07
CA ARG A 1043 32.69 8.73 -40.70
C ARG A 1043 32.12 8.98 -39.31
N ARG A 1044 30.97 8.39 -39.00
CA ARG A 1044 30.36 8.50 -37.66
C ARG A 1044 31.22 7.87 -36.57
N ARG A 1045 31.87 6.75 -36.86
CA ARG A 1045 32.83 6.10 -35.95
C ARG A 1045 34.04 6.97 -35.69
N SER A 1046 34.62 7.59 -36.73
CA SER A 1046 35.73 8.55 -36.60
C SER A 1046 35.33 9.72 -35.69
N HIS A 1047 34.19 10.36 -35.95
CA HIS A 1047 33.72 11.47 -35.13
C HIS A 1047 33.47 11.10 -33.65
N ILE A 1048 33.04 9.87 -33.37
CA ILE A 1048 32.91 9.39 -31.98
C ILE A 1048 34.28 9.21 -31.33
N LEU A 1049 35.27 8.69 -32.07
CA LEU A 1049 36.62 8.49 -31.56
C LEU A 1049 37.32 9.83 -31.29
N ASP A 1050 37.17 10.81 -32.19
CA ASP A 1050 37.73 12.16 -32.02
C ASP A 1050 37.18 12.82 -30.75
N VAL A 1051 35.85 12.81 -30.57
CA VAL A 1051 35.22 13.39 -29.37
C VAL A 1051 35.58 12.59 -28.10
N MET A 1052 35.73 11.27 -28.19
CA MET A 1052 36.21 10.46 -27.06
C MET A 1052 37.62 10.84 -26.62
N GLU A 1053 38.52 11.07 -27.58
CA GLU A 1053 39.91 11.46 -27.31
C GLU A 1053 39.98 12.85 -26.67
N GLU A 1054 39.16 13.78 -27.15
CA GLU A 1054 39.06 15.12 -26.57
C GLU A 1054 38.48 15.12 -25.14
N VAL A 1055 37.42 14.33 -24.88
CA VAL A 1055 36.89 14.12 -23.52
C VAL A 1055 37.97 13.52 -22.61
N ALA A 1056 38.75 12.56 -23.11
CA ALA A 1056 39.84 11.95 -22.37
C ALA A 1056 41.01 12.93 -22.12
N SER A 1057 41.28 13.83 -23.07
CA SER A 1057 42.26 14.92 -22.93
C SER A 1057 41.84 15.90 -21.83
N LEU A 1058 40.58 16.35 -21.85
CA LEU A 1058 40.04 17.25 -20.84
C LEU A 1058 39.97 16.60 -19.45
N THR A 1059 39.65 15.30 -19.41
CA THR A 1059 39.67 14.50 -18.18
C THR A 1059 41.08 14.43 -17.58
N ARG A 1060 42.12 14.26 -18.41
CA ARG A 1060 43.52 14.27 -17.96
C ARG A 1060 43.96 15.64 -17.45
N ALA A 1061 43.53 16.72 -18.12
CA ALA A 1061 43.86 18.09 -17.72
C ALA A 1061 43.29 18.48 -16.34
N ILE A 1062 42.12 17.95 -15.96
CA ILE A 1062 41.39 18.31 -14.73
C ILE A 1062 41.57 17.24 -13.61
N CYS A 1063 42.21 16.11 -13.90
CA CYS A 1063 42.33 15.01 -12.93
C CYS A 1063 43.16 15.41 -11.68
N PRO A 1064 42.98 14.72 -10.53
CA PRO A 1064 43.70 15.04 -9.29
C PRO A 1064 45.23 15.04 -9.43
N ALA A 1065 45.76 14.23 -10.34
CA ALA A 1065 47.19 14.11 -10.61
C ALA A 1065 47.72 15.16 -11.61
N SER A 1066 46.86 16.04 -12.13
CA SER A 1066 47.25 17.06 -13.10
C SER A 1066 48.20 18.09 -12.50
N ALA A 1067 49.19 18.50 -13.29
CA ALA A 1067 50.09 19.62 -12.99
C ALA A 1067 49.34 20.95 -12.84
N LEU A 1068 48.12 21.05 -13.38
CA LEU A 1068 47.25 22.22 -13.25
C LEU A 1068 46.97 22.60 -11.78
N HIS A 1069 47.05 21.63 -10.87
CA HIS A 1069 46.81 21.83 -9.45
C HIS A 1069 48.03 22.31 -8.66
N GLU A 1070 49.22 22.34 -9.27
CA GLU A 1070 50.47 22.71 -8.59
C GLU A 1070 50.58 24.22 -8.39
N ASP A 1071 50.13 25.01 -9.37
CA ASP A 1071 50.17 26.48 -9.33
C ASP A 1071 49.00 27.11 -8.54
N GLY A 1072 47.94 26.35 -8.20
CA GLY A 1072 46.78 26.85 -7.46
C GLY A 1072 46.00 28.01 -8.14
N SER A 1073 46.21 28.23 -9.44
CA SER A 1073 45.62 29.35 -10.21
C SER A 1073 44.16 29.09 -10.56
N VAL A 1074 43.26 29.91 -10.01
CA VAL A 1074 41.83 29.86 -10.30
C VAL A 1074 41.54 30.18 -11.78
N GLU A 1075 42.27 31.12 -12.39
CA GLU A 1075 42.07 31.51 -13.79
C GLU A 1075 42.37 30.36 -14.76
N LYS A 1076 43.50 29.66 -14.58
CA LYS A 1076 43.85 28.48 -15.39
C LYS A 1076 42.81 27.37 -15.23
N LEU A 1077 42.32 27.13 -14.01
CA LEU A 1077 41.29 26.13 -13.73
C LEU A 1077 39.95 26.49 -14.39
N THR A 1078 39.53 27.75 -14.29
CA THR A 1078 38.28 28.24 -14.89
C THR A 1078 38.34 28.19 -16.42
N SER A 1079 39.51 28.44 -17.02
CA SER A 1079 39.73 28.27 -18.46
C SER A 1079 39.54 26.82 -18.91
N GLU A 1080 40.10 25.85 -18.19
CA GLU A 1080 39.93 24.42 -18.53
C GLU A 1080 38.51 23.91 -18.25
N VAL A 1081 37.91 24.29 -17.12
CA VAL A 1081 36.50 23.93 -16.81
C VAL A 1081 35.53 24.61 -17.78
N GLY A 1082 35.89 25.77 -18.33
CA GLY A 1082 35.13 26.49 -19.35
C GLY A 1082 34.98 25.76 -20.69
N LYS A 1083 35.79 24.72 -20.95
CA LYS A 1083 35.67 23.86 -22.14
C LYS A 1083 34.60 22.76 -21.97
N VAL A 1084 34.18 22.46 -20.74
CA VAL A 1084 33.20 21.40 -20.42
C VAL A 1084 31.81 21.63 -21.02
N PRO A 1085 31.23 22.86 -21.02
CA PRO A 1085 29.95 23.14 -21.67
C PRO A 1085 29.96 22.87 -23.19
N GLU A 1086 31.01 23.32 -23.88
CA GLU A 1086 31.19 23.07 -25.32
C GLU A 1086 31.34 21.58 -25.61
N MET A 1087 32.07 20.86 -24.75
CA MET A 1087 32.23 19.41 -24.84
C MET A 1087 30.89 18.68 -24.67
N CYS A 1088 30.04 19.11 -23.72
CA CYS A 1088 28.70 18.54 -23.54
C CYS A 1088 27.85 18.70 -24.81
N ALA A 1089 27.87 19.88 -25.44
CA ALA A 1089 27.12 20.14 -26.68
C ALA A 1089 27.63 19.29 -27.85
N ARG A 1090 28.95 19.11 -27.98
CA ARG A 1090 29.56 18.28 -29.02
C ARG A 1090 29.25 16.79 -28.85
N VAL A 1091 29.37 16.27 -27.62
CA VAL A 1091 28.99 14.87 -27.31
C VAL A 1091 27.50 14.64 -27.59
N ALA A 1092 26.64 15.58 -27.20
CA ALA A 1092 25.21 15.49 -27.45
C ALA A 1092 24.88 15.40 -28.95
N LYS A 1093 25.54 16.21 -29.79
CA LYS A 1093 25.39 16.18 -31.25
C LYS A 1093 25.80 14.84 -31.87
N VAL A 1094 26.86 14.21 -31.37
CA VAL A 1094 27.41 12.96 -31.92
C VAL A 1094 26.64 11.72 -31.42
N VAL A 1095 26.30 11.70 -30.13
CA VAL A 1095 25.64 10.57 -29.46
C VAL A 1095 24.10 10.63 -29.61
N LYS A 1096 23.54 11.81 -29.94
CA LYS A 1096 22.11 12.11 -29.94
C LYS A 1096 21.45 11.89 -28.57
N GLU A 1097 22.17 12.23 -27.50
CA GLU A 1097 21.71 12.18 -26.10
C GLU A 1097 21.92 13.56 -25.46
N ASP A 1098 20.83 14.21 -25.05
CA ASP A 1098 20.83 15.53 -24.40
C ASP A 1098 20.59 15.44 -22.88
N GLY A 1099 20.68 16.56 -22.18
CA GLY A 1099 20.27 16.68 -20.76
C GLY A 1099 21.42 16.69 -19.73
N TRP A 1100 22.68 16.59 -20.16
CA TRP A 1100 23.84 16.63 -19.26
C TRP A 1100 23.98 17.96 -18.50
N THR A 1101 23.60 19.07 -19.15
CA THR A 1101 23.65 20.43 -18.60
C THR A 1101 22.53 20.75 -17.59
N ALA A 1102 21.49 19.89 -17.51
CA ALA A 1102 20.37 20.02 -16.57
C ALA A 1102 20.58 19.18 -15.29
N THR A 1103 21.75 18.55 -15.12
CA THR A 1103 22.04 17.71 -13.95
C THR A 1103 22.53 18.55 -12.76
N ASP A 1104 22.17 18.12 -11.55
CA ASP A 1104 22.65 18.74 -10.30
C ASP A 1104 24.18 18.77 -10.23
N ASP A 1105 24.87 17.76 -10.78
CA ASP A 1105 26.33 17.73 -10.82
C ASP A 1105 26.92 18.80 -11.74
N TYR A 1106 26.26 19.12 -12.87
CA TYR A 1106 26.66 20.22 -13.75
C TYR A 1106 26.51 21.58 -13.08
N HIS A 1107 25.38 21.81 -12.39
CA HIS A 1107 25.15 23.06 -11.68
C HIS A 1107 26.10 23.23 -10.47
N LEU A 1108 26.34 22.17 -9.71
CA LEU A 1108 27.18 22.20 -8.51
C LEU A 1108 28.68 22.06 -8.80
N GLY A 1109 29.06 21.64 -10.01
CA GLY A 1109 30.44 21.52 -10.47
C GLY A 1109 30.84 22.65 -11.41
N VAL A 1110 30.35 22.58 -12.65
CA VAL A 1110 30.76 23.46 -13.76
C VAL A 1110 30.27 24.89 -13.54
N ASN A 1111 28.98 25.10 -13.28
CA ASN A 1111 28.45 26.45 -13.04
C ASN A 1111 29.00 27.05 -11.73
N ALA A 1112 29.20 26.22 -10.70
CA ALA A 1112 29.74 26.69 -9.43
C ALA A 1112 31.15 27.27 -9.55
N ILE A 1113 31.98 26.78 -10.49
CA ILE A 1113 33.33 27.30 -10.79
C ILE A 1113 33.27 28.50 -11.74
N LEU A 1114 32.40 28.46 -12.77
CA LEU A 1114 32.32 29.53 -13.78
C LEU A 1114 31.63 30.80 -13.25
N ILE A 1115 30.60 30.67 -12.39
CA ILE A 1115 29.86 31.82 -11.85
C ILE A 1115 30.69 32.59 -10.82
N SER A 1116 31.44 31.89 -9.98
CA SER A 1116 32.22 32.45 -8.88
C SER A 1116 33.41 33.30 -9.35
N CYS A 1117 33.87 33.17 -10.60
CA CYS A 1117 34.87 34.06 -11.21
C CYS A 1117 34.31 35.39 -11.74
N THR A 1118 33.00 35.49 -12.02
CA THR A 1118 32.40 36.73 -12.57
C THR A 1118 32.02 37.76 -11.50
N VAL A 1119 32.12 37.41 -10.22
CA VAL A 1119 31.67 38.24 -9.08
C VAL A 1119 32.79 39.11 -8.47
N ILE A 1120 34.05 38.90 -8.86
CA ILE A 1120 35.19 39.59 -8.21
C ILE A 1120 35.29 41.08 -8.64
N ASP A 1121 34.64 41.50 -9.73
CA ASP A 1121 34.86 42.86 -10.30
C ASP A 1121 33.77 43.91 -10.00
N LYS A 1122 32.89 43.67 -9.02
CA LYS A 1122 31.94 44.71 -8.59
C LYS A 1122 32.20 45.13 -7.15
N GLY A 1123 33.04 46.15 -7.02
CA GLY A 1123 33.16 46.95 -5.80
C GLY A 1123 31.78 47.27 -5.23
N THR A 1124 31.60 46.96 -3.96
CA THR A 1124 30.36 47.15 -3.20
C THR A 1124 29.84 48.57 -3.35
N LYS A 1125 28.68 48.73 -4.03
CA LYS A 1125 27.91 49.98 -3.98
C LYS A 1125 27.49 50.25 -2.53
N ALA A 1126 27.78 51.47 -2.06
CA ALA A 1126 27.39 51.95 -0.75
C ALA A 1126 25.88 51.80 -0.51
N LYS A 1127 25.50 51.32 0.69
CA LYS A 1127 24.10 51.14 1.11
C LYS A 1127 23.32 52.45 0.99
N ALA A 1128 22.20 52.43 0.26
CA ALA A 1128 21.22 53.51 0.27
C ALA A 1128 20.62 53.68 1.68
N LYS A 1129 20.49 54.94 2.13
CA LYS A 1129 19.84 55.31 3.39
C LYS A 1129 18.39 54.82 3.40
N LYS A 1130 17.95 54.28 4.55
CA LYS A 1130 16.57 53.84 4.79
C LYS A 1130 15.58 54.99 4.54
N PRO A 1131 14.42 54.75 3.90
CA PRO A 1131 13.37 55.74 3.81
C PRO A 1131 12.79 56.03 5.21
N LYS A 1132 12.54 57.31 5.48
CA LYS A 1132 11.79 57.75 6.67
C LYS A 1132 10.33 57.37 6.49
N LEU A 1133 9.74 56.80 7.54
CA LEU A 1133 8.33 56.47 7.63
C LEU A 1133 7.52 57.78 7.60
N ASN A 1134 6.59 57.90 6.66
CA ASN A 1134 5.63 59.01 6.65
C ASN A 1134 4.58 58.76 7.74
N THR A 1135 4.43 59.70 8.67
CA THR A 1135 3.49 59.63 9.80
C THR A 1135 2.26 60.51 9.59
N GLU A 1136 2.04 61.04 8.38
CA GLU A 1136 0.95 61.99 8.10
C GLU A 1136 -0.40 61.32 7.79
N ASP A 1137 -0.49 59.99 7.70
CA ASP A 1137 -1.73 59.27 7.33
C ASP A 1137 -2.47 58.60 8.51
N LEU A 1138 -2.16 58.95 9.77
CA LEU A 1138 -2.80 58.32 10.96
C LEU A 1138 -3.85 59.17 11.67
N ASP A 1139 -4.20 60.35 11.14
CA ASP A 1139 -5.34 61.13 11.60
C ASP A 1139 -6.44 61.10 10.53
N ILE A 1140 -7.27 60.05 10.52
CA ILE A 1140 -8.70 60.02 10.15
C ILE A 1140 -9.16 58.56 10.34
N LEU A 1141 -9.72 58.26 11.51
CA LEU A 1141 -10.96 57.51 11.74
C LEU A 1141 -11.07 57.17 13.24
N TYR A 1142 -11.77 58.07 13.94
CA TYR A 1142 -12.53 57.76 15.15
C TYR A 1142 -13.66 56.78 14.85
#